data_AF-A0A535Q4C3-F1
#
_entry.id   AF-A0A535Q4C3-F1
#
_cell.length_a   1.000
_cell.length_b   1.000
_cell.length_c   1.000
_cell.angle_alpha   90.00
_cell.angle_beta   90.00
_cell.angle_gamma   90.00
#
_symmetry.space_group_name_H-M   'P 1'
#
loop_
_entity.id
_entity.type
_entity.pdbx_description
1 polymer ?
#
loop_
_entity_poly.entity_id
_entity_poly.type
_entity_poly.pdbx_seq_one_letter_code
_entity_poly.pdbx_strand_id
1 'polypeptide(L)'
;MQVRRLIQGSLVGVSMLAASSILPTAADWPTYHQDNSRAGYDSSQPNFASVSPGWSSASLTGIVMASPVVVGSHVYVATEGNHIYDFDTASATPGTPIWDVFVGTAVTSGWGCGQAFGGITSTPVADAAGNRLYVSGLLNVGGAVNYYLTTLNLTTGAVIAQTKLAPAGLNWVYNGQRGALTLANGYVYVPFGGRDGDCGTYHGWILGVNAGTQALISFETDTAVNGTPFWATGGLAVDSTTGDILGATGNSGCPSQPHQTQSVLRLSPTLALLDSFTEPDWHNNTCFDVDLGSVAPLVLGGGYGFIVGKQSIGYVIRINSLGGVGGQAFPPNNNLAAGDVCNGAMAFGATAYAPPYIIVPCANGLVALNYNPAGPSFSVAWRGPNFWATPPIVAGGAAWTLDTGGSGLYAFDLATGALRYQSPAISVNHFASPSESANTVFVPGSNRLLTYSMLACPSAPAYTGYFNWYDTASSGMYVDNVHVVNPGATNAVGCITLSGGGTLGFNLSPGQEGYYHFPQGTIGGPLTVQSSARIIPSQRVLYDHSFNEVAASTAADAAMTSYFNWYDKASAGMFVDNIHLLNPSTTTSSGTITIPGAAPLSFSVGAGQEGYYSFPNGTIGGPVTVAVSSGPAVIASQRVIYYGSFNEVRARPASAAATTSYFNWYDRQSAGMRVDNVHILNPGATAASGTVAISGGPSQNFSVAAGQEQFYSFPAGTIGGPITVMVTSGPGVVASQRVEYYQSFNEVSASQLSDASTKSYFNWYDRQSTGMSVDNVHVLNPGASTSTGTITLPGLQDNFSVGAGQEAYYSFAQGTIGGPVVVTVTGGPAVIATQRVIFFQSFNEVAAAS
;
A
#
# COMPACT_ATOMS: atom_id res chain seq x y z
N MET A 1 -73.74 28.48 10.28
CA MET A 1 -72.88 28.87 11.41
C MET A 1 -72.13 27.64 11.88
N GLN A 2 -70.80 27.69 11.72
CA GLN A 2 -69.85 26.66 12.15
C GLN A 2 -69.73 26.66 13.67
N VAL A 3 -69.59 25.48 14.29
CA VAL A 3 -68.66 25.28 15.40
C VAL A 3 -68.07 23.87 15.28
N ARG A 4 -66.76 23.82 14.99
CA ARG A 4 -65.90 22.64 15.11
C ARG A 4 -65.57 22.39 16.58
N ARG A 5 -65.55 21.13 17.01
CA ARG A 5 -64.66 20.62 18.07
C ARG A 5 -64.16 19.23 17.70
N LEU A 6 -62.84 19.08 17.73
CA LEU A 6 -62.07 17.85 17.52
C LEU A 6 -62.29 16.85 18.65
N ILE A 7 -62.26 15.55 18.34
CA ILE A 7 -61.63 14.52 19.18
C ILE A 7 -60.82 13.58 18.26
N GLN A 8 -59.59 13.32 18.69
CA GLN A 8 -58.53 12.53 18.07
C GLN A 8 -58.89 11.03 17.98
N GLY A 9 -58.51 10.39 16.87
CA GLY A 9 -58.32 8.96 16.77
C GLY A 9 -56.88 8.68 16.34
N SER A 10 -56.08 8.10 17.24
CA SER A 10 -54.69 7.69 16.98
C SER A 10 -54.68 6.47 16.05
N LEU A 11 -54.10 6.62 14.85
CA LEU A 11 -53.71 5.48 14.02
C LEU A 11 -52.25 5.10 14.34
N VAL A 12 -52.08 3.89 14.88
CA VAL A 12 -50.80 3.20 14.98
C VAL A 12 -50.36 2.84 13.56
N GLY A 13 -49.37 3.55 13.03
CA GLY A 13 -48.70 3.19 11.78
C GLY A 13 -47.71 2.06 12.04
N VAL A 14 -48.02 0.86 11.56
CA VAL A 14 -47.06 -0.24 11.46
C VAL A 14 -46.12 0.09 10.30
N SER A 15 -44.91 0.54 10.60
CA SER A 15 -43.84 0.68 9.61
C SER A 15 -43.37 -0.72 9.21
N MET A 16 -43.80 -1.20 8.04
CA MET A 16 -43.18 -2.37 7.41
C MET A 16 -41.79 -1.96 6.91
N LEU A 17 -40.73 -2.44 7.56
CA LEU A 17 -39.39 -2.43 7.00
C LEU A 17 -39.39 -3.35 5.76
N ALA A 18 -39.24 -2.75 4.58
CA ALA A 18 -39.00 -3.50 3.36
C ALA A 18 -37.61 -4.13 3.45
N ALA A 19 -37.54 -5.46 3.57
CA ALA A 19 -36.30 -6.20 3.47
C ALA A 19 -35.81 -6.16 2.01
N SER A 20 -34.71 -5.47 1.76
CA SER A 20 -34.01 -5.50 0.48
C SER A 20 -33.37 -6.88 0.29
N SER A 21 -33.62 -7.51 -0.86
CA SER A 21 -32.96 -8.76 -1.25
C SER A 21 -31.47 -8.53 -1.51
N ILE A 22 -30.61 -9.29 -0.85
CA ILE A 22 -29.16 -9.31 -1.08
C ILE A 22 -28.92 -10.02 -2.42
N LEU A 23 -28.46 -9.30 -3.44
CA LEU A 23 -28.06 -9.89 -4.73
C LEU A 23 -26.54 -10.11 -4.74
N PRO A 24 -26.04 -11.25 -5.24
CA PRO A 24 -24.62 -11.53 -5.29
C PRO A 24 -23.90 -10.56 -6.24
N THR A 25 -22.76 -10.03 -5.80
CA THR A 25 -21.92 -9.11 -6.56
C THR A 25 -20.61 -9.78 -6.97
N ALA A 26 -19.90 -9.21 -7.95
CA ALA A 26 -18.60 -9.74 -8.40
C ALA A 26 -17.52 -9.75 -7.29
N ALA A 27 -17.79 -9.14 -6.14
CA ALA A 27 -16.89 -9.05 -4.98
C ALA A 27 -17.29 -10.00 -3.82
N ASP A 28 -18.18 -10.97 -4.01
CA ASP A 28 -18.60 -11.85 -2.91
C ASP A 28 -17.51 -12.88 -2.53
N TRP A 29 -17.47 -13.23 -1.24
CA TRP A 29 -16.59 -14.27 -0.66
C TRP A 29 -17.43 -15.30 0.12
N PRO A 30 -18.31 -16.07 -0.57
CA PRO A 30 -19.39 -16.85 0.06
C PRO A 30 -18.91 -18.12 0.80
N THR A 31 -17.64 -18.49 0.67
CA THR A 31 -17.03 -19.64 1.35
C THR A 31 -15.56 -19.36 1.63
N TYR A 32 -14.90 -20.29 2.32
CA TYR A 32 -13.47 -20.21 2.58
C TYR A 32 -12.68 -20.13 1.28
N HIS A 33 -11.74 -19.17 1.21
CA HIS A 33 -10.93 -18.91 0.01
C HIS A 33 -11.77 -18.66 -1.26
N GLN A 34 -12.84 -17.87 -1.08
CA GLN A 34 -13.75 -17.32 -2.09
C GLN A 34 -14.67 -18.35 -2.76
N ASP A 35 -14.13 -19.47 -3.25
CA ASP A 35 -14.88 -20.47 -4.00
C ASP A 35 -14.47 -21.91 -3.64
N ASN A 36 -15.13 -22.88 -4.29
CA ASN A 36 -14.87 -24.30 -4.06
C ASN A 36 -13.57 -24.81 -4.67
N SER A 37 -12.86 -24.03 -5.50
CA SER A 37 -11.50 -24.37 -5.97
C SER A 37 -10.45 -24.12 -4.88
N ARG A 38 -10.81 -23.34 -3.86
CA ARG A 38 -9.97 -22.91 -2.74
C ARG A 38 -8.79 -22.02 -3.14
N ALA A 39 -8.90 -21.33 -4.28
CA ALA A 39 -7.83 -20.47 -4.79
C ALA A 39 -7.61 -19.21 -3.94
N GLY A 40 -8.63 -18.69 -3.25
CA GLY A 40 -8.48 -17.52 -2.39
C GLY A 40 -7.97 -16.29 -3.14
N TYR A 41 -8.42 -16.09 -4.38
CA TYR A 41 -7.91 -15.06 -5.28
C TYR A 41 -9.03 -14.22 -5.89
N ASP A 42 -9.12 -12.95 -5.51
CA ASP A 42 -9.95 -11.98 -6.22
C ASP A 42 -9.17 -11.33 -7.37
N SER A 43 -9.44 -11.80 -8.58
CA SER A 43 -8.88 -11.24 -9.83
C SER A 43 -9.50 -9.91 -10.25
N SER A 44 -10.65 -9.54 -9.69
CA SER A 44 -11.38 -8.33 -10.02
C SER A 44 -10.92 -7.12 -9.22
N GLN A 45 -10.32 -7.35 -8.04
CA GLN A 45 -9.85 -6.32 -7.13
C GLN A 45 -8.63 -5.56 -7.71
N PRO A 46 -8.74 -4.25 -8.00
CA PRO A 46 -7.64 -3.46 -8.51
C PRO A 46 -6.47 -3.36 -7.52
N ASN A 47 -5.26 -3.16 -8.06
CA ASN A 47 -4.07 -2.92 -7.24
C ASN A 47 -4.30 -1.76 -6.27
N PHE A 48 -4.04 -1.99 -4.98
CA PHE A 48 -4.10 -0.92 -4.00
C PHE A 48 -2.85 -0.05 -4.10
N ALA A 49 -2.98 1.23 -3.77
CA ALA A 49 -1.86 2.13 -3.56
C ALA A 49 -1.46 2.13 -2.09
N SER A 50 -2.42 2.27 -1.18
CA SER A 50 -2.19 2.26 0.27
C SER A 50 -3.28 1.48 1.01
N VAL A 51 -3.08 1.25 2.30
CA VAL A 51 -4.03 0.55 3.17
C VAL A 51 -4.27 1.38 4.41
N SER A 52 -5.53 1.50 4.84
CA SER A 52 -5.89 2.11 6.12
C SER A 52 -6.68 1.16 7.00
N PRO A 53 -6.48 1.17 8.33
CA PRO A 53 -7.40 0.50 9.25
C PRO A 53 -8.83 1.00 9.02
N GLY A 54 -9.77 0.07 8.96
CA GLY A 54 -11.20 0.34 8.89
C GLY A 54 -11.85 0.28 10.27
N TRP A 55 -13.11 -0.11 10.30
CA TRP A 55 -13.85 -0.35 11.55
C TRP A 55 -13.47 -1.69 12.18
N SER A 56 -13.77 -1.84 13.47
CA SER A 56 -13.66 -3.10 14.21
C SER A 56 -14.93 -3.39 14.98
N SER A 57 -15.29 -4.67 15.12
CA SER A 57 -16.37 -5.06 16.03
C SER A 57 -15.97 -4.89 17.49
N ALA A 58 -16.96 -4.87 18.38
CA ALA A 58 -16.74 -5.19 19.79
C ALA A 58 -16.25 -6.65 19.95
N SER A 59 -15.81 -7.01 21.15
CA SER A 59 -15.49 -8.41 21.47
C SER A 59 -16.73 -9.29 21.28
N LEU A 60 -16.56 -10.37 20.53
CA LEU A 60 -17.56 -11.39 20.25
C LEU A 60 -17.54 -12.48 21.33
N THR A 61 -18.65 -13.21 21.47
CA THR A 61 -18.74 -14.34 22.40
C THR A 61 -17.99 -15.54 21.84
N GLY A 62 -16.88 -15.91 22.49
CA GLY A 62 -15.99 -16.99 22.05
C GLY A 62 -14.92 -16.50 21.06
N ILE A 63 -14.03 -17.42 20.68
CA ILE A 63 -12.95 -17.12 19.73
C ILE A 63 -13.40 -17.31 18.28
N VAL A 64 -12.78 -16.57 17.35
CA VAL A 64 -13.06 -16.64 15.91
C VAL A 64 -11.98 -17.50 15.22
N MET A 65 -12.30 -18.77 15.00
CA MET A 65 -11.44 -19.70 14.24
C MET A 65 -11.76 -19.68 12.74
N ALA A 66 -13.03 -19.42 12.41
CA ALA A 66 -13.56 -19.37 11.06
C ALA A 66 -13.06 -18.13 10.30
N SER A 67 -12.85 -18.29 8.99
CA SER A 67 -12.69 -17.14 8.10
C SER A 67 -14.05 -16.41 7.96
N PRO A 68 -14.07 -15.07 7.88
CA PRO A 68 -15.31 -14.34 7.61
C PRO A 68 -15.85 -14.66 6.22
N VAL A 69 -17.17 -14.82 6.09
CA VAL A 69 -17.86 -15.05 4.81
C VAL A 69 -18.55 -13.76 4.39
N VAL A 70 -18.43 -13.36 3.12
CA VAL A 70 -18.99 -12.10 2.63
C VAL A 70 -19.98 -12.34 1.49
N VAL A 71 -21.16 -11.72 1.57
CA VAL A 71 -22.16 -11.72 0.49
C VAL A 71 -22.74 -10.32 0.35
N GLY A 72 -22.52 -9.67 -0.80
CA GLY A 72 -22.83 -8.25 -0.96
C GLY A 72 -22.09 -7.41 0.09
N SER A 73 -22.82 -6.58 0.84
CA SER A 73 -22.25 -5.77 1.93
C SER A 73 -22.19 -6.48 3.28
N HIS A 74 -22.72 -7.70 3.39
CA HIS A 74 -22.88 -8.45 4.63
C HIS A 74 -21.69 -9.37 4.91
N VAL A 75 -21.21 -9.36 6.16
CA VAL A 75 -20.05 -10.12 6.63
C VAL A 75 -20.47 -11.01 7.79
N TYR A 76 -20.38 -12.32 7.59
CA TYR A 76 -20.77 -13.34 8.55
C TYR A 76 -19.57 -13.87 9.31
N VAL A 77 -19.66 -13.88 10.64
CA VAL A 77 -18.60 -14.37 11.54
C VAL A 77 -19.19 -15.41 12.47
N ALA A 78 -18.59 -16.60 12.51
CA ALA A 78 -18.97 -17.67 13.42
C ALA A 78 -17.89 -17.89 14.50
N THR A 79 -18.32 -18.27 15.70
CA THR A 79 -17.42 -18.41 16.86
C THR A 79 -17.51 -19.77 17.53
N GLU A 80 -16.46 -20.12 18.27
CA GLU A 80 -16.44 -21.25 19.21
C GLU A 80 -17.46 -21.10 20.36
N GLY A 81 -18.09 -19.94 20.51
CA GLY A 81 -19.22 -19.74 21.41
C GLY A 81 -20.56 -20.25 20.86
N ASN A 82 -20.59 -20.79 19.62
CA ASN A 82 -21.81 -21.10 18.85
C ASN A 82 -22.68 -19.86 18.57
N HIS A 83 -22.04 -18.71 18.43
CA HIS A 83 -22.68 -17.49 17.94
C HIS A 83 -22.32 -17.26 16.47
N ILE A 84 -23.27 -16.74 15.71
CA ILE A 84 -23.09 -16.27 14.34
C ILE A 84 -23.55 -14.82 14.30
N TYR A 85 -22.68 -13.96 13.78
CA TYR A 85 -22.90 -12.52 13.65
C TYR A 85 -22.99 -12.14 12.19
N ASP A 86 -23.83 -11.17 11.86
CA ASP A 86 -23.86 -10.48 10.57
C ASP A 86 -23.55 -9.01 10.75
N PHE A 87 -22.58 -8.50 10.01
CA PHE A 87 -22.21 -7.09 9.96
C PHE A 87 -22.46 -6.54 8.56
N ASP A 88 -23.02 -5.34 8.45
CA ASP A 88 -23.22 -4.69 7.15
C ASP A 88 -22.24 -3.52 6.98
N THR A 89 -21.38 -3.64 5.99
CA THR A 89 -20.40 -2.62 5.61
C THR A 89 -21.03 -1.34 5.09
N ALA A 90 -22.28 -1.39 4.60
CA ALA A 90 -23.03 -0.22 4.16
C ALA A 90 -23.78 0.50 5.31
N SER A 91 -23.82 -0.10 6.52
CA SER A 91 -24.44 0.49 7.69
C SER A 91 -23.69 1.73 8.18
N ALA A 92 -24.40 2.66 8.83
CA ALA A 92 -23.79 3.80 9.52
C ALA A 92 -22.94 3.39 10.74
N THR A 93 -23.15 2.17 11.26
CA THR A 93 -22.41 1.60 12.40
C THR A 93 -21.93 0.18 12.09
N PRO A 94 -21.00 0.00 11.13
CA PRO A 94 -20.67 -1.31 10.57
C PRO A 94 -19.99 -2.26 11.58
N GLY A 95 -19.41 -1.73 12.66
CA GLY A 95 -18.88 -2.54 13.78
C GLY A 95 -19.92 -3.11 14.74
N THR A 96 -21.21 -2.82 14.55
CA THR A 96 -22.32 -3.40 15.33
C THR A 96 -23.05 -4.43 14.47
N PRO A 97 -23.25 -5.67 14.96
CA PRO A 97 -23.93 -6.69 14.17
C PRO A 97 -25.40 -6.30 13.94
N ILE A 98 -25.92 -6.58 12.75
CA ILE A 98 -27.36 -6.50 12.43
C ILE A 98 -28.11 -7.55 13.26
N TRP A 99 -27.55 -8.76 13.33
CA TRP A 99 -28.07 -9.83 14.16
C TRP A 99 -26.93 -10.67 14.75
N ASP A 100 -27.24 -11.26 15.90
CA ASP A 100 -26.42 -12.26 16.62
C ASP A 100 -27.34 -13.45 16.91
N VAL A 101 -26.96 -14.63 16.41
CA VAL A 101 -27.74 -15.86 16.55
C VAL A 101 -26.92 -16.90 17.30
N PHE A 102 -27.47 -17.32 18.43
CA PHE A 102 -26.98 -18.45 19.21
C PHE A 102 -27.66 -19.75 18.76
N VAL A 103 -26.88 -20.73 18.31
CA VAL A 103 -27.42 -21.99 17.73
C VAL A 103 -27.43 -23.17 18.70
N GLY A 104 -26.89 -23.00 19.90
CA GLY A 104 -26.89 -24.00 20.96
C GLY A 104 -25.67 -23.93 21.86
N THR A 105 -25.76 -24.48 23.07
CA THR A 105 -24.69 -24.39 24.07
C THR A 105 -23.40 -25.05 23.57
N ALA A 106 -22.32 -24.28 23.51
CA ALA A 106 -20.99 -24.79 23.22
C ALA A 106 -20.55 -25.78 24.30
N VAL A 107 -19.87 -26.84 23.88
CA VAL A 107 -19.35 -27.86 24.77
C VAL A 107 -18.03 -27.36 25.34
N THR A 108 -17.83 -27.51 26.64
CA THR A 108 -16.63 -26.98 27.32
C THR A 108 -15.77 -28.07 27.96
N SER A 109 -16.28 -29.30 28.07
CA SER A 109 -15.60 -30.43 28.69
C SER A 109 -16.15 -31.76 28.17
N GLY A 110 -15.52 -32.87 28.57
CA GLY A 110 -15.90 -34.22 28.14
C GLY A 110 -15.17 -34.70 26.89
N TRP A 111 -14.19 -33.93 26.41
CA TRP A 111 -13.24 -34.35 25.37
C TRP A 111 -12.41 -35.53 25.87
N GLY A 112 -12.15 -36.50 24.98
CA GLY A 112 -11.26 -37.60 25.28
C GLY A 112 -9.77 -37.24 25.12
N CYS A 113 -9.47 -36.17 24.38
CA CYS A 113 -8.12 -35.79 23.93
C CYS A 113 -7.75 -34.34 24.27
N GLY A 114 -6.59 -33.89 23.79
CA GLY A 114 -6.19 -32.47 23.78
C GLY A 114 -7.08 -31.62 22.87
N GLN A 115 -6.99 -30.29 23.03
CA GLN A 115 -7.85 -29.23 22.47
C GLN A 115 -9.25 -29.03 23.07
N ALA A 116 -9.57 -27.75 23.25
CA ALA A 116 -10.80 -27.24 23.86
C ALA A 116 -11.71 -26.48 22.87
N PHE A 117 -11.75 -26.91 21.59
CA PHE A 117 -12.73 -26.41 20.63
C PHE A 117 -14.02 -27.20 20.76
N GLY A 118 -15.12 -26.50 21.00
CA GLY A 118 -16.41 -27.09 21.30
C GLY A 118 -17.62 -26.34 20.77
N GLY A 119 -17.40 -25.38 19.87
CA GLY A 119 -18.45 -24.70 19.14
C GLY A 119 -18.27 -24.81 17.61
N ILE A 120 -18.42 -23.68 16.91
CA ILE A 120 -18.22 -23.57 15.46
C ILE A 120 -16.76 -23.19 15.21
N THR A 121 -15.96 -24.19 14.81
CA THR A 121 -14.56 -23.98 14.39
C THR A 121 -14.46 -23.69 12.90
N SER A 122 -15.33 -24.31 12.11
CA SER A 122 -15.26 -24.30 10.66
C SER A 122 -15.80 -23.02 10.05
N THR A 123 -15.24 -22.68 8.88
CA THR A 123 -15.76 -21.57 8.08
C THR A 123 -17.12 -21.93 7.49
N PRO A 124 -18.16 -21.10 7.71
CA PRO A 124 -19.47 -21.26 7.10
C PRO A 124 -19.44 -21.29 5.57
N VAL A 125 -20.57 -21.65 4.97
CA VAL A 125 -20.81 -21.47 3.53
C VAL A 125 -22.17 -20.82 3.28
N ALA A 126 -22.18 -19.80 2.42
CA ALA A 126 -23.37 -19.06 2.04
C ALA A 126 -23.91 -19.53 0.67
N ASP A 127 -25.23 -19.63 0.60
CA ASP A 127 -26.00 -19.76 -0.64
C ASP A 127 -26.82 -18.47 -0.81
N ALA A 128 -26.23 -17.49 -1.50
CA ALA A 128 -26.87 -16.21 -1.73
C ALA A 128 -28.19 -16.37 -2.51
N ALA A 129 -28.23 -17.27 -3.49
CA ALA A 129 -29.41 -17.51 -4.32
C ALA A 129 -30.55 -18.14 -3.49
N GLY A 130 -30.23 -19.05 -2.58
CA GLY A 130 -31.17 -19.67 -1.65
C GLY A 130 -31.51 -18.84 -0.40
N ASN A 131 -30.84 -17.69 -0.20
CA ASN A 131 -30.86 -16.89 1.03
C ASN A 131 -30.54 -17.74 2.29
N ARG A 132 -29.52 -18.61 2.19
CA ARG A 132 -29.10 -19.53 3.27
C ARG A 132 -27.67 -19.31 3.69
N LEU A 133 -27.42 -19.46 4.99
CA LEU A 133 -26.08 -19.61 5.56
C LEU A 133 -26.02 -20.94 6.30
N TYR A 134 -25.03 -21.77 5.99
CA TYR A 134 -24.84 -23.07 6.62
C TYR A 134 -23.64 -23.01 7.57
N VAL A 135 -23.84 -23.47 8.81
CA VAL A 135 -22.80 -23.53 9.84
C VAL A 135 -22.79 -24.92 10.48
N SER A 136 -21.59 -25.45 10.78
CA SER A 136 -21.43 -26.71 11.51
C SER A 136 -20.83 -26.43 12.87
N GLY A 137 -21.49 -26.88 13.93
CA GLY A 137 -21.04 -26.67 15.30
C GLY A 137 -21.28 -27.89 16.18
N LEU A 138 -20.47 -28.03 17.22
CA LEU A 138 -20.71 -29.00 18.27
C LEU A 138 -21.63 -28.39 19.34
N LEU A 139 -22.78 -29.03 19.56
CA LEU A 139 -23.83 -28.48 20.42
C LEU A 139 -24.15 -29.46 21.55
N ASN A 140 -24.34 -28.91 22.75
CA ASN A 140 -25.01 -29.59 23.85
C ASN A 140 -26.50 -29.21 23.85
N VAL A 141 -27.36 -30.13 23.44
CA VAL A 141 -28.81 -29.96 23.42
C VAL A 141 -29.43 -30.89 24.45
N GLY A 142 -29.91 -30.34 25.57
CA GLY A 142 -30.60 -31.12 26.60
C GLY A 142 -29.74 -32.20 27.28
N GLY A 143 -28.41 -31.99 27.37
CA GLY A 143 -27.46 -32.95 27.93
C GLY A 143 -26.89 -33.94 26.90
N ALA A 144 -27.37 -33.92 25.66
CA ALA A 144 -26.84 -34.73 24.57
C ALA A 144 -25.93 -33.90 23.68
N VAL A 145 -24.65 -34.29 23.62
CA VAL A 145 -23.64 -33.65 22.79
C VAL A 145 -23.59 -34.30 21.41
N ASN A 146 -23.80 -33.51 20.35
CA ASN A 146 -23.66 -33.96 18.96
C ASN A 146 -23.27 -32.80 18.04
N TYR A 147 -22.68 -33.13 16.89
CA TYR A 147 -22.50 -32.17 15.81
C TYR A 147 -23.83 -31.89 15.10
N TYR A 148 -24.02 -30.66 14.68
CA TYR A 148 -25.18 -30.24 13.91
C TYR A 148 -24.78 -29.34 12.76
N LEU A 149 -25.39 -29.56 11.60
CA LEU A 149 -25.46 -28.57 10.54
C LEU A 149 -26.69 -27.69 10.78
N THR A 150 -26.48 -26.41 11.08
CA THR A 150 -27.56 -25.44 11.23
C THR A 150 -27.65 -24.59 9.96
N THR A 151 -28.86 -24.50 9.40
CA THR A 151 -29.18 -23.63 8.26
C THR A 151 -29.88 -22.38 8.79
N LEU A 152 -29.31 -21.22 8.52
CA LEU A 152 -29.84 -19.92 8.88
C LEU A 152 -30.38 -19.21 7.63
N ASN A 153 -31.35 -18.33 7.81
CA ASN A 153 -31.69 -17.33 6.81
C ASN A 153 -30.56 -16.30 6.76
N LEU A 154 -30.00 -16.05 5.57
CA LEU A 154 -28.83 -15.19 5.42
C LEU A 154 -29.14 -13.72 5.73
N THR A 155 -30.37 -13.25 5.47
CA THR A 155 -30.81 -11.88 5.80
C THR A 155 -31.17 -11.67 7.27
N THR A 156 -31.87 -12.63 7.89
CA THR A 156 -32.49 -12.43 9.21
C THR A 156 -31.83 -13.20 10.35
N GLY A 157 -30.92 -14.12 10.04
CA GLY A 157 -30.32 -15.02 11.02
C GLY A 157 -31.27 -16.12 11.54
N ALA A 158 -32.53 -16.15 11.12
CA ALA A 158 -33.49 -17.13 11.63
C ALA A 158 -33.04 -18.58 11.34
N VAL A 159 -33.06 -19.45 12.34
CA VAL A 159 -32.78 -20.88 12.17
C VAL A 159 -33.91 -21.52 11.36
N ILE A 160 -33.58 -22.04 10.18
CA ILE A 160 -34.53 -22.69 9.28
C ILE A 160 -34.54 -24.21 9.49
N ALA A 161 -33.36 -24.79 9.69
CA ALA A 161 -33.19 -26.21 9.90
C ALA A 161 -31.96 -26.47 10.78
N GLN A 162 -31.99 -27.57 11.52
CA GLN A 162 -30.84 -28.04 12.29
C GLN A 162 -30.77 -29.56 12.17
N THR A 163 -29.84 -30.04 11.35
CA THR A 163 -29.67 -31.47 11.03
C THR A 163 -28.57 -32.07 11.90
N LYS A 164 -28.90 -33.13 12.63
CA LYS A 164 -27.94 -33.88 13.45
C LYS A 164 -26.93 -34.62 12.57
N LEU A 165 -25.63 -34.43 12.82
CA LEU A 165 -24.53 -35.10 12.13
C LEU A 165 -24.01 -36.25 13.00
N ALA A 166 -24.68 -37.40 12.90
CA ALA A 166 -24.36 -38.57 13.74
C ALA A 166 -24.53 -39.89 12.96
N PRO A 167 -23.73 -40.13 11.91
CA PRO A 167 -23.62 -41.47 11.35
C PRO A 167 -23.08 -42.44 12.41
N ALA A 168 -23.38 -43.74 12.26
CA ALA A 168 -22.85 -44.76 13.14
C ALA A 168 -21.32 -44.78 13.06
N GLY A 169 -20.63 -44.69 14.20
CA GLY A 169 -19.16 -44.69 14.28
C GLY A 169 -18.54 -43.31 14.57
N LEU A 170 -19.15 -42.21 14.12
CA LEU A 170 -18.65 -40.87 14.42
C LEU A 170 -18.85 -40.53 15.91
N ASN A 171 -17.75 -40.26 16.61
CA ASN A 171 -17.77 -40.00 18.05
C ASN A 171 -17.17 -38.64 18.37
N TRP A 172 -18.00 -37.69 18.82
CA TRP A 172 -17.56 -36.32 19.13
C TRP A 172 -16.47 -36.22 20.21
N VAL A 173 -16.32 -37.25 21.05
CA VAL A 173 -15.30 -37.32 22.11
C VAL A 173 -13.89 -37.37 21.49
N TYR A 174 -13.76 -38.02 20.34
CA TYR A 174 -12.47 -38.24 19.65
C TYR A 174 -12.39 -37.56 18.28
N ASN A 175 -13.52 -37.38 17.59
CA ASN A 175 -13.60 -36.64 16.34
C ASN A 175 -13.81 -35.14 16.59
N GLY A 176 -13.10 -34.33 15.81
CA GLY A 176 -13.22 -32.88 15.71
C GLY A 176 -13.80 -32.46 14.36
N GLN A 177 -14.43 -31.29 14.32
CA GLN A 177 -14.91 -30.66 13.08
C GLN A 177 -14.22 -29.30 12.94
N ARG A 178 -13.29 -29.19 11.99
CA ARG A 178 -12.45 -27.99 11.80
C ARG A 178 -12.50 -27.46 10.37
N GLY A 179 -12.53 -28.36 9.38
CA GLY A 179 -12.48 -27.96 7.97
C GLY A 179 -13.71 -27.16 7.53
N ALA A 180 -13.49 -26.18 6.65
CA ALA A 180 -14.53 -25.35 6.07
C ALA A 180 -15.63 -26.18 5.38
N LEU A 181 -16.86 -25.67 5.44
CA LEU A 181 -18.00 -26.27 4.77
C LEU A 181 -17.85 -26.08 3.25
N THR A 182 -18.39 -27.03 2.49
CA THR A 182 -18.39 -26.98 1.01
C THR A 182 -19.81 -27.15 0.51
N LEU A 183 -20.35 -26.16 -0.18
CA LEU A 183 -21.66 -26.26 -0.83
C LEU A 183 -21.45 -26.58 -2.32
N ALA A 184 -21.80 -27.79 -2.73
CA ALA A 184 -21.72 -28.23 -4.13
C ALA A 184 -22.71 -29.36 -4.39
N ASN A 185 -23.10 -29.58 -5.65
CA ASN A 185 -23.91 -30.72 -6.06
C ASN A 185 -25.25 -30.89 -5.32
N GLY A 186 -25.79 -29.81 -4.74
CA GLY A 186 -27.00 -29.86 -3.89
C GLY A 186 -26.77 -30.39 -2.47
N TYR A 187 -25.53 -30.54 -2.04
CA TYR A 187 -25.14 -30.97 -0.69
C TYR A 187 -24.26 -29.93 0.00
N VAL A 188 -24.36 -29.88 1.32
CA VAL A 188 -23.38 -29.24 2.20
C VAL A 188 -22.49 -30.32 2.77
N TYR A 189 -21.22 -30.32 2.38
CA TYR A 189 -20.22 -31.27 2.85
C TYR A 189 -19.48 -30.75 4.08
N VAL A 190 -19.29 -31.62 5.06
CA VAL A 190 -18.66 -31.34 6.36
C VAL A 190 -17.56 -32.39 6.62
N PRO A 191 -16.27 -32.02 6.56
CA PRO A 191 -15.17 -32.92 6.88
C PRO A 191 -14.89 -32.97 8.40
N PHE A 192 -14.47 -34.15 8.87
CA PHE A 192 -14.08 -34.42 10.25
C PHE A 192 -12.74 -35.16 10.30
N GLY A 193 -12.01 -34.91 11.39
CA GLY A 193 -10.78 -35.58 11.73
C GLY A 193 -10.73 -35.99 13.20
N GLY A 194 -9.57 -36.41 13.68
CA GLY A 194 -9.32 -36.62 15.11
C GLY A 194 -9.18 -35.29 15.88
N ARG A 195 -9.29 -35.34 17.20
CA ARG A 195 -8.90 -34.24 18.08
C ARG A 195 -7.40 -34.28 18.34
N ASP A 196 -6.88 -33.19 18.88
CA ASP A 196 -5.46 -33.05 19.18
C ASP A 196 -4.95 -34.15 20.12
N GLY A 197 -3.84 -34.79 19.73
CA GLY A 197 -3.25 -35.93 20.43
C GLY A 197 -3.70 -37.31 19.96
N ASP A 198 -4.46 -37.42 18.87
CA ASP A 198 -4.81 -38.69 18.20
C ASP A 198 -5.33 -39.79 19.12
N CYS A 199 -6.11 -39.41 20.12
CA CYS A 199 -6.51 -40.32 21.17
C CYS A 199 -7.79 -41.11 20.83
N GLY A 200 -7.95 -42.26 21.49
CA GLY A 200 -9.12 -43.12 21.31
C GLY A 200 -9.20 -43.74 19.91
N THR A 201 -10.41 -44.13 19.51
CA THR A 201 -10.68 -44.69 18.19
C THR A 201 -11.46 -43.68 17.36
N TYR A 202 -10.87 -43.21 16.26
CA TYR A 202 -11.45 -42.25 15.35
C TYR A 202 -11.03 -42.55 13.90
N HIS A 203 -11.87 -42.17 12.94
CA HIS A 203 -11.57 -42.19 11.51
C HIS A 203 -11.80 -40.80 10.90
N GLY A 204 -11.32 -40.60 9.66
CA GLY A 204 -11.69 -39.46 8.85
C GLY A 204 -13.12 -39.62 8.33
N TRP A 205 -13.90 -38.53 8.37
CA TRP A 205 -15.26 -38.53 7.81
C TRP A 205 -15.47 -37.36 6.88
N ILE A 206 -16.29 -37.58 5.86
CA ILE A 206 -16.94 -36.51 5.10
C ILE A 206 -18.44 -36.81 5.13
N LEU A 207 -19.23 -35.88 5.66
CA LEU A 207 -20.68 -35.98 5.67
C LEU A 207 -21.26 -35.02 4.63
N GLY A 208 -22.27 -35.46 3.89
CA GLY A 208 -23.03 -34.60 2.98
C GLY A 208 -24.47 -34.49 3.44
N VAL A 209 -24.96 -33.28 3.68
CA VAL A 209 -26.39 -33.03 3.94
C VAL A 209 -27.01 -32.45 2.70
N ASN A 210 -28.03 -33.11 2.15
CA ASN A 210 -28.76 -32.57 1.00
C ASN A 210 -29.45 -31.25 1.39
N ALA A 211 -29.14 -30.16 0.68
CA ALA A 211 -29.60 -28.82 1.03
C ALA A 211 -31.13 -28.66 0.96
N GLY A 212 -31.82 -29.49 0.17
CA GLY A 212 -33.28 -29.46 0.03
C GLY A 212 -34.00 -30.41 0.99
N THR A 213 -33.54 -31.66 1.08
CA THR A 213 -34.24 -32.73 1.82
C THR A 213 -33.70 -32.98 3.22
N GLN A 214 -32.53 -32.44 3.57
CA GLN A 214 -31.78 -32.71 4.80
C GLN A 214 -31.33 -34.17 4.96
N ALA A 215 -31.41 -34.98 3.89
CA ALA A 215 -30.91 -36.35 3.90
C ALA A 215 -29.38 -36.37 4.07
N LEU A 216 -28.90 -37.25 4.96
CA LEU A 216 -27.49 -37.41 5.27
C LEU A 216 -26.88 -38.55 4.44
N ILE A 217 -25.73 -38.28 3.81
CA ILE A 217 -24.81 -39.26 3.26
C ILE A 217 -23.46 -39.14 3.96
N SER A 218 -22.65 -40.19 3.95
CA SER A 218 -21.36 -40.20 4.63
C SER A 218 -20.33 -41.04 3.90
N PHE A 219 -19.09 -40.59 3.95
CA PHE A 219 -17.89 -41.36 3.68
C PHE A 219 -17.06 -41.45 4.97
N GLU A 220 -16.55 -42.64 5.23
CA GLU A 220 -15.60 -42.96 6.29
C GLU A 220 -14.34 -43.49 5.62
N THR A 221 -13.17 -43.07 6.11
CA THR A 221 -11.90 -43.64 5.64
C THR A 221 -11.74 -45.10 6.06
N ASP A 222 -10.74 -45.79 5.53
CA ASP A 222 -10.56 -47.24 5.70
C ASP A 222 -10.45 -47.65 7.19
N THR A 223 -11.50 -48.28 7.69
CA THR A 223 -11.64 -48.74 9.07
C THR A 223 -10.67 -49.85 9.49
N ALA A 224 -9.85 -50.38 8.55
CA ALA A 224 -8.77 -51.29 8.90
C ALA A 224 -7.69 -50.64 9.77
N VAL A 225 -7.64 -49.30 9.81
CA VAL A 225 -6.66 -48.53 10.58
C VAL A 225 -7.35 -47.40 11.35
N ASN A 226 -6.84 -47.10 12.55
CA ASN A 226 -7.24 -45.91 13.28
C ASN A 226 -6.56 -44.66 12.68
N GLY A 227 -7.28 -43.54 12.59
CA GLY A 227 -6.75 -42.28 12.06
C GLY A 227 -7.26 -41.94 10.66
N THR A 228 -6.36 -41.51 9.77
CA THR A 228 -6.64 -40.97 8.41
C THR A 228 -7.63 -39.79 8.36
N PRO A 229 -7.44 -38.75 9.20
CA PRO A 229 -8.40 -37.66 9.38
C PRO A 229 -8.34 -36.57 8.31
N PHE A 230 -9.45 -35.84 8.15
CA PHE A 230 -9.50 -34.59 7.38
C PHE A 230 -9.38 -33.37 8.32
N TRP A 231 -8.19 -32.78 8.44
CA TRP A 231 -7.91 -31.70 9.40
C TRP A 231 -7.78 -30.29 8.83
N ALA A 232 -7.41 -30.17 7.57
CA ALA A 232 -7.16 -28.89 6.95
C ALA A 232 -8.33 -27.92 7.11
N THR A 233 -8.04 -26.69 7.56
CA THR A 233 -9.06 -25.67 7.79
C THR A 233 -9.73 -25.20 6.51
N GLY A 234 -9.04 -25.30 5.37
CA GLY A 234 -9.63 -25.06 4.06
C GLY A 234 -10.67 -26.10 3.61
N GLY A 235 -10.77 -27.23 4.33
CA GLY A 235 -11.78 -28.26 4.06
C GLY A 235 -11.56 -28.96 2.73
N LEU A 236 -12.63 -29.08 1.95
CA LEU A 236 -12.67 -29.83 0.71
C LEU A 236 -12.62 -28.89 -0.50
N ALA A 237 -11.95 -29.30 -1.56
CA ALA A 237 -12.01 -28.64 -2.86
C ALA A 237 -12.93 -29.41 -3.82
N VAL A 238 -13.41 -28.74 -4.87
CA VAL A 238 -14.31 -29.33 -5.87
C VAL A 238 -13.72 -29.13 -7.26
N ASP A 239 -13.66 -30.22 -8.03
CA ASP A 239 -13.41 -30.12 -9.47
C ASP A 239 -14.68 -29.57 -10.14
N SER A 240 -14.62 -28.33 -10.63
CA SER A 240 -15.76 -27.67 -11.26
C SER A 240 -16.23 -28.34 -12.54
N THR A 241 -15.42 -29.21 -13.16
CA THR A 241 -15.75 -29.89 -14.40
C THR A 241 -16.58 -31.16 -14.19
N THR A 242 -16.39 -31.85 -13.06
CA THR A 242 -17.09 -33.11 -12.75
C THR A 242 -18.00 -33.03 -11.53
N GLY A 243 -17.77 -32.05 -10.65
CA GLY A 243 -18.40 -31.97 -9.33
C GLY A 243 -17.75 -32.88 -8.29
N ASP A 244 -16.66 -33.56 -8.62
CA ASP A 244 -15.97 -34.44 -7.67
C ASP A 244 -15.31 -33.66 -6.54
N ILE A 245 -15.29 -34.29 -5.37
CA ILE A 245 -14.79 -33.72 -4.12
C ILE A 245 -13.37 -34.22 -3.86
N LEU A 246 -12.47 -33.31 -3.50
CA LEU A 246 -11.09 -33.59 -3.12
C LEU A 246 -10.89 -33.30 -1.64
N GLY A 247 -10.39 -34.28 -0.88
CA GLY A 247 -10.06 -34.12 0.53
C GLY A 247 -8.68 -34.70 0.86
N ALA A 248 -7.89 -33.99 1.66
CA ALA A 248 -6.58 -34.46 2.11
C ALA A 248 -6.64 -35.08 3.50
N THR A 249 -6.01 -36.25 3.65
CA THR A 249 -5.96 -37.02 4.89
C THR A 249 -4.60 -36.89 5.58
N GLY A 250 -4.61 -36.92 6.92
CA GLY A 250 -3.41 -36.95 7.75
C GLY A 250 -2.87 -38.36 8.03
N ASN A 251 -2.12 -38.45 9.12
CA ASN A 251 -1.56 -39.69 9.66
C ASN A 251 -2.62 -40.70 10.12
N SER A 252 -2.13 -41.90 10.44
CA SER A 252 -2.86 -43.05 10.98
C SER A 252 -1.93 -43.84 11.92
N GLY A 253 -2.43 -44.91 12.53
CA GLY A 253 -1.70 -45.76 13.49
C GLY A 253 -0.53 -46.59 12.93
N CYS A 254 0.30 -46.01 12.06
CA CYS A 254 1.49 -46.61 11.44
C CYS A 254 1.24 -47.99 10.78
N PRO A 255 0.30 -48.07 9.81
CA PRO A 255 -0.06 -49.33 9.18
C PRO A 255 0.97 -49.83 8.15
N SER A 256 0.90 -51.12 7.83
CA SER A 256 1.78 -51.76 6.84
C SER A 256 1.35 -51.57 5.37
N GLN A 257 0.18 -50.97 5.14
CA GLN A 257 -0.35 -50.58 3.83
C GLN A 257 -0.91 -49.14 3.93
N PRO A 258 -1.05 -48.40 2.81
CA PRO A 258 -1.43 -46.99 2.86
C PRO A 258 -2.75 -46.71 3.57
N HIS A 259 -3.79 -47.53 3.35
CA HIS A 259 -5.14 -47.33 3.92
C HIS A 259 -5.62 -45.87 3.88
N GLN A 260 -5.34 -45.15 2.77
CA GLN A 260 -5.71 -43.75 2.57
C GLN A 260 -5.02 -42.74 3.53
N THR A 261 -3.99 -43.11 4.27
CA THR A 261 -3.19 -42.16 5.06
C THR A 261 -2.32 -41.29 4.16
N GLN A 262 -2.00 -40.06 4.59
CA GLN A 262 -1.14 -39.14 3.85
C GLN A 262 -1.52 -39.02 2.36
N SER A 263 -2.81 -38.81 2.11
CA SER A 263 -3.39 -38.93 0.78
C SER A 263 -4.28 -37.75 0.41
N VAL A 264 -4.45 -37.51 -0.89
CA VAL A 264 -5.60 -36.77 -1.44
C VAL A 264 -6.57 -37.79 -2.02
N LEU A 265 -7.81 -37.77 -1.57
CA LEU A 265 -8.88 -38.65 -2.03
C LEU A 265 -9.81 -37.90 -2.98
N ARG A 266 -10.16 -38.53 -4.10
CA ARG A 266 -11.21 -38.06 -5.01
C ARG A 266 -12.48 -38.87 -4.79
N LEU A 267 -13.56 -38.18 -4.45
CA LEU A 267 -14.86 -38.73 -4.18
C LEU A 267 -15.87 -38.19 -5.21
N SER A 268 -16.82 -39.03 -5.62
CA SER A 268 -17.97 -38.58 -6.40
C SER A 268 -18.84 -37.59 -5.60
N PRO A 269 -19.76 -36.85 -6.24
CA PRO A 269 -20.74 -36.01 -5.55
C PRO A 269 -21.54 -36.73 -4.45
N THR A 270 -21.77 -38.04 -4.58
CA THR A 270 -22.47 -38.85 -3.57
C THR A 270 -21.51 -39.62 -2.64
N LEU A 271 -20.26 -39.17 -2.55
CA LEU A 271 -19.22 -39.65 -1.62
C LEU A 271 -18.74 -41.10 -1.84
N ALA A 272 -18.90 -41.66 -3.04
CA ALA A 272 -18.18 -42.88 -3.41
C ALA A 272 -16.71 -42.56 -3.77
N LEU A 273 -15.75 -43.31 -3.20
CA LEU A 273 -14.32 -43.16 -3.51
C LEU A 273 -14.03 -43.57 -4.95
N LEU A 274 -13.40 -42.67 -5.69
CA LEU A 274 -13.08 -42.85 -7.11
C LEU A 274 -11.59 -43.12 -7.32
N ASP A 275 -10.72 -42.37 -6.64
CA ASP A 275 -9.27 -42.45 -6.82
C ASP A 275 -8.54 -41.85 -5.61
N SER A 276 -7.24 -42.12 -5.49
CA SER A 276 -6.39 -41.53 -4.46
C SER A 276 -4.98 -41.23 -4.97
N PHE A 277 -4.40 -40.15 -4.46
CA PHE A 277 -2.96 -39.89 -4.51
C PHE A 277 -2.44 -40.10 -3.10
N THR A 278 -1.39 -40.88 -2.93
CA THR A 278 -0.71 -41.06 -1.65
C THR A 278 0.74 -40.63 -1.81
N GLU A 279 1.26 -39.84 -0.88
CA GLU A 279 2.62 -39.35 -1.03
C GLU A 279 3.67 -40.48 -0.99
N PRO A 280 4.83 -40.33 -1.65
CA PRO A 280 5.82 -41.40 -1.75
C PRO A 280 6.34 -41.92 -0.41
N ASP A 281 6.54 -41.03 0.57
CA ASP A 281 7.07 -41.36 1.90
C ASP A 281 5.97 -41.55 2.96
N TRP A 282 4.76 -41.92 2.52
CA TRP A 282 3.56 -42.01 3.36
C TRP A 282 3.78 -42.83 4.63
N HIS A 283 4.57 -43.92 4.58
CA HIS A 283 4.75 -44.81 5.73
C HIS A 283 5.55 -44.12 6.83
N ASN A 284 6.67 -43.49 6.48
CA ASN A 284 7.44 -42.70 7.44
C ASN A 284 6.57 -41.53 7.96
N ASN A 285 5.94 -40.79 7.05
CA ASN A 285 5.16 -39.60 7.41
C ASN A 285 3.92 -39.91 8.26
N THR A 286 3.25 -41.07 8.06
CA THR A 286 2.17 -41.49 8.94
C THR A 286 2.66 -41.93 10.31
N CYS A 287 3.83 -42.57 10.41
CA CYS A 287 4.35 -43.04 11.71
C CYS A 287 4.90 -41.89 12.57
N PHE A 288 5.20 -40.74 11.97
CA PHE A 288 5.80 -39.57 12.63
C PHE A 288 4.91 -38.30 12.62
N ASP A 289 3.60 -38.42 12.37
CA ASP A 289 2.65 -37.30 12.45
C ASP A 289 3.03 -36.10 11.52
N VAL A 290 3.39 -36.42 10.28
CA VAL A 290 3.88 -35.45 9.27
C VAL A 290 2.79 -35.01 8.28
N ASP A 291 1.52 -35.32 8.58
CA ASP A 291 0.28 -34.88 7.93
C ASP A 291 0.35 -34.07 6.63
N LEU A 292 0.20 -34.76 5.51
CA LEU A 292 -0.17 -34.18 4.22
C LEU A 292 -1.50 -33.40 4.34
N GLY A 293 -2.46 -33.95 5.09
CA GLY A 293 -3.76 -33.33 5.37
C GLY A 293 -3.76 -32.13 6.32
N SER A 294 -2.59 -31.58 6.66
CA SER A 294 -2.50 -30.31 7.40
C SER A 294 -2.89 -29.10 6.55
N VAL A 295 -2.84 -29.21 5.21
CA VAL A 295 -3.28 -28.20 4.24
C VAL A 295 -4.34 -28.77 3.31
N ALA A 296 -5.31 -27.94 2.91
CA ALA A 296 -6.36 -28.36 1.99
C ALA A 296 -5.83 -28.51 0.54
N PRO A 297 -6.34 -29.47 -0.25
CA PRO A 297 -6.06 -29.52 -1.68
C PRO A 297 -6.47 -28.22 -2.38
N LEU A 298 -5.67 -27.79 -3.36
CA LEU A 298 -5.92 -26.63 -4.21
C LEU A 298 -6.11 -27.09 -5.66
N VAL A 299 -7.13 -26.58 -6.36
CA VAL A 299 -7.34 -26.83 -7.79
C VAL A 299 -6.64 -25.72 -8.60
N LEU A 300 -5.74 -26.09 -9.52
CA LEU A 300 -4.95 -25.15 -10.34
C LEU A 300 -5.53 -24.91 -11.74
N GLY A 301 -6.52 -25.71 -12.14
CA GLY A 301 -7.01 -25.76 -13.53
C GLY A 301 -6.18 -26.69 -14.43
N GLY A 302 -6.63 -26.89 -15.67
CA GLY A 302 -5.93 -27.75 -16.64
C GLY A 302 -5.84 -29.24 -16.25
N GLY A 303 -6.66 -29.70 -15.30
CA GLY A 303 -6.62 -31.08 -14.79
C GLY A 303 -5.55 -31.34 -13.73
N TYR A 304 -4.97 -30.28 -13.14
CA TYR A 304 -3.99 -30.37 -12.07
C TYR A 304 -4.48 -29.74 -10.76
N GLY A 305 -3.89 -30.20 -9.67
CA GLY A 305 -4.05 -29.64 -8.33
C GLY A 305 -2.71 -29.57 -7.61
N PHE A 306 -2.69 -28.89 -6.47
CA PHE A 306 -1.53 -28.75 -5.59
C PHE A 306 -1.88 -29.22 -4.18
N ILE A 307 -0.92 -29.87 -3.53
CA ILE A 307 -1.01 -30.25 -2.12
C ILE A 307 0.37 -30.19 -1.46
N VAL A 308 0.43 -29.75 -0.21
CA VAL A 308 1.60 -29.73 0.67
C VAL A 308 1.10 -30.01 2.09
N GLY A 309 1.96 -30.39 3.01
CA GLY A 309 1.59 -30.58 4.42
C GLY A 309 2.75 -30.28 5.36
N LYS A 310 2.72 -30.86 6.57
CA LYS A 310 3.82 -30.69 7.55
C LYS A 310 5.17 -31.18 7.00
N GLN A 311 5.17 -32.05 6.00
CA GLN A 311 6.36 -32.62 5.37
C GLN A 311 7.18 -31.62 4.53
N SER A 312 6.71 -30.39 4.34
CA SER A 312 7.36 -29.33 3.53
C SER A 312 7.43 -29.57 2.01
N ILE A 313 7.13 -30.79 1.53
CA ILE A 313 7.15 -31.14 0.10
C ILE A 313 5.80 -30.83 -0.54
N GLY A 314 5.80 -29.89 -1.49
CA GLY A 314 4.68 -29.59 -2.37
C GLY A 314 4.61 -30.53 -3.57
N TYR A 315 3.42 -31.04 -3.86
CA TYR A 315 3.12 -31.94 -4.96
C TYR A 315 2.16 -31.31 -5.94
N VAL A 316 2.47 -31.37 -7.24
CA VAL A 316 1.49 -31.17 -8.32
C VAL A 316 0.87 -32.52 -8.63
N ILE A 317 -0.44 -32.64 -8.46
CA ILE A 317 -1.20 -33.88 -8.66
C ILE A 317 -2.11 -33.77 -9.89
N ARG A 318 -2.41 -34.92 -10.52
CA ARG A 318 -3.37 -34.99 -11.64
C ARG A 318 -4.74 -35.28 -11.08
N ILE A 319 -5.61 -34.27 -10.94
CA ILE A 319 -6.91 -34.45 -10.27
C ILE A 319 -7.84 -35.43 -11.01
N ASN A 320 -7.59 -35.64 -12.31
CA ASN A 320 -8.34 -36.61 -13.13
C ASN A 320 -7.77 -38.05 -13.13
N SER A 321 -6.60 -38.27 -12.53
CA SER A 321 -5.92 -39.56 -12.46
C SER A 321 -4.83 -39.49 -11.39
N LEU A 322 -5.24 -39.56 -10.12
CA LEU A 322 -4.39 -39.32 -8.96
C LEU A 322 -3.24 -40.33 -8.83
N GLY A 323 -3.45 -41.55 -9.32
CA GLY A 323 -2.36 -42.49 -9.64
C GLY A 323 -1.78 -43.27 -8.46
N GLY A 324 -2.44 -43.27 -7.30
CA GLY A 324 -2.03 -44.04 -6.13
C GLY A 324 -0.77 -43.50 -5.46
N VAL A 325 0.04 -44.41 -4.90
CA VAL A 325 1.27 -44.08 -4.18
C VAL A 325 2.32 -43.53 -5.16
N GLY A 326 2.78 -42.31 -4.91
CA GLY A 326 3.78 -41.64 -5.74
C GLY A 326 3.29 -41.28 -7.15
N GLY A 327 1.97 -41.08 -7.30
CA GLY A 327 1.31 -40.77 -8.57
C GLY A 327 1.41 -39.30 -9.04
N GLN A 328 2.10 -38.44 -8.28
CA GLN A 328 2.21 -37.01 -8.59
C GLN A 328 2.82 -36.74 -9.97
N ALA A 329 2.52 -35.57 -10.52
CA ALA A 329 3.22 -35.03 -11.69
C ALA A 329 4.58 -34.41 -11.31
N PHE A 330 4.69 -33.83 -10.13
CA PHE A 330 5.92 -33.22 -9.61
C PHE A 330 5.89 -33.17 -8.08
N PRO A 331 7.04 -33.30 -7.38
CA PRO A 331 8.36 -33.66 -7.89
C PRO A 331 8.45 -35.15 -8.30
N PRO A 332 9.46 -35.56 -9.09
CA PRO A 332 9.66 -36.96 -9.42
C PRO A 332 10.07 -37.78 -8.19
N ASN A 333 9.65 -39.05 -8.12
CA ASN A 333 9.88 -39.93 -6.96
C ASN A 333 11.36 -40.14 -6.59
N ASN A 334 12.27 -39.99 -7.55
CA ASN A 334 13.72 -40.10 -7.31
C ASN A 334 14.37 -38.79 -6.82
N ASN A 335 13.61 -37.69 -6.70
CA ASN A 335 14.11 -36.40 -6.23
C ASN A 335 12.99 -35.57 -5.57
N LEU A 336 12.46 -36.04 -4.44
CA LEU A 336 11.41 -35.32 -3.69
C LEU A 336 11.87 -33.96 -3.15
N ALA A 337 13.18 -33.78 -2.92
CA ALA A 337 13.75 -32.52 -2.47
C ALA A 337 13.51 -31.36 -3.44
N ALA A 338 13.29 -31.63 -4.73
CA ALA A 338 12.89 -30.61 -5.70
C ALA A 338 11.53 -29.98 -5.40
N GLY A 339 10.69 -30.66 -4.60
CA GLY A 339 9.41 -30.16 -4.14
C GLY A 339 9.45 -29.52 -2.76
N ASP A 340 10.61 -29.36 -2.10
CA ASP A 340 10.65 -28.70 -0.78
C ASP A 340 10.31 -27.20 -0.91
N VAL A 341 9.09 -26.86 -0.53
CA VAL A 341 8.57 -25.49 -0.60
C VAL A 341 8.87 -24.71 0.67
N CYS A 342 8.88 -25.35 1.84
CA CYS A 342 8.99 -24.69 3.13
C CYS A 342 10.39 -24.77 3.75
N ASN A 343 11.39 -25.29 3.04
CA ASN A 343 12.77 -25.46 3.52
C ASN A 343 12.79 -26.26 4.84
N GLY A 344 12.06 -27.39 4.86
CA GLY A 344 11.89 -28.26 6.02
C GLY A 344 10.92 -27.77 7.10
N ALA A 345 10.35 -26.55 7.00
CA ALA A 345 9.30 -26.11 7.91
C ALA A 345 7.92 -26.68 7.54
N MET A 346 7.02 -26.74 8.51
CA MET A 346 5.67 -27.27 8.32
C MET A 346 4.76 -26.26 7.59
N ALA A 347 3.81 -26.76 6.79
CA ALA A 347 2.72 -25.97 6.22
C ALA A 347 1.36 -26.32 6.87
N PHE A 348 0.47 -25.34 7.01
CA PHE A 348 -0.84 -25.52 7.66
C PHE A 348 -1.98 -24.74 6.97
N GLY A 349 -3.18 -25.31 7.03
CA GLY A 349 -4.44 -24.66 6.67
C GLY A 349 -4.80 -24.75 5.18
N ALA A 350 -4.45 -23.74 4.37
CA ALA A 350 -4.77 -23.71 2.94
C ALA A 350 -3.79 -22.82 2.17
N THR A 351 -3.66 -23.06 0.87
CA THR A 351 -2.86 -22.23 -0.04
C THR A 351 -3.74 -21.22 -0.78
N ALA A 352 -3.12 -20.25 -1.46
CA ALA A 352 -3.80 -19.41 -2.45
C ALA A 352 -3.18 -19.59 -3.84
N TYR A 353 -3.95 -19.29 -4.88
CA TYR A 353 -3.53 -19.39 -6.28
C TYR A 353 -3.99 -18.21 -7.11
N ALA A 354 -3.03 -17.39 -7.51
CA ALA A 354 -3.21 -16.30 -8.45
C ALA A 354 -2.23 -16.51 -9.60
N PRO A 355 -2.66 -17.05 -10.75
CA PRO A 355 -1.76 -17.48 -11.82
C PRO A 355 -0.70 -16.42 -12.19
N PRO A 356 0.59 -16.79 -12.28
CA PRO A 356 1.16 -18.13 -12.15
C PRO A 356 1.55 -18.54 -10.72
N TYR A 357 1.22 -17.74 -9.70
CA TYR A 357 1.74 -17.91 -8.34
C TYR A 357 0.87 -18.80 -7.45
N ILE A 358 1.47 -19.83 -6.86
CA ILE A 358 0.91 -20.56 -5.72
C ILE A 358 1.54 -20.00 -4.45
N ILE A 359 0.72 -19.59 -3.48
CA ILE A 359 1.17 -19.00 -2.23
C ILE A 359 0.95 -20.00 -1.10
N VAL A 360 2.05 -20.38 -0.44
CA VAL A 360 2.10 -21.43 0.58
C VAL A 360 2.37 -20.83 1.96
N PRO A 361 1.51 -21.08 2.96
CA PRO A 361 1.75 -20.68 4.35
C PRO A 361 2.66 -21.69 5.05
N CYS A 362 3.93 -21.33 5.21
CA CYS A 362 4.88 -22.11 6.00
C CYS A 362 5.04 -21.52 7.41
N ALA A 363 5.42 -22.35 8.37
CA ALA A 363 5.72 -21.94 9.74
C ALA A 363 6.95 -21.02 9.85
N ASN A 364 7.74 -20.89 8.78
CA ASN A 364 8.90 -20.01 8.64
C ASN A 364 8.69 -18.89 7.59
N GLY A 365 7.45 -18.62 7.20
CA GLY A 365 7.09 -17.48 6.36
C GLY A 365 6.22 -17.88 5.17
N LEU A 366 5.77 -16.87 4.44
CA LEU A 366 5.02 -17.08 3.21
C LEU A 366 5.97 -17.43 2.06
N VAL A 367 5.62 -18.40 1.23
CA VAL A 367 6.41 -18.78 0.05
C VAL A 367 5.56 -18.68 -1.20
N ALA A 368 6.04 -17.97 -2.22
CA ALA A 368 5.42 -18.00 -3.54
C ALA A 368 6.18 -18.92 -4.48
N LEU A 369 5.43 -19.73 -5.21
CA LEU A 369 5.92 -20.63 -6.23
C LEU A 369 5.46 -20.14 -7.60
N ASN A 370 6.35 -20.11 -8.57
CA ASN A 370 6.00 -19.93 -9.98
C ASN A 370 5.60 -21.29 -10.57
N TYR A 371 4.30 -21.48 -10.81
CA TYR A 371 3.75 -22.72 -11.37
C TYR A 371 3.82 -22.72 -12.91
N ASN A 372 4.36 -23.79 -13.47
CA ASN A 372 4.39 -24.04 -14.91
C ASN A 372 3.42 -25.18 -15.27
N PRO A 373 2.27 -24.91 -15.91
CA PRO A 373 1.34 -25.96 -16.31
C PRO A 373 1.78 -26.76 -17.54
N ALA A 374 2.68 -26.23 -18.40
CA ALA A 374 3.07 -26.90 -19.64
C ALA A 374 4.00 -28.10 -19.40
N GLY A 375 4.90 -27.97 -18.43
CA GLY A 375 5.60 -29.08 -17.80
C GLY A 375 5.23 -29.04 -16.33
N PRO A 376 4.19 -29.75 -15.86
CA PRO A 376 3.57 -29.55 -14.54
C PRO A 376 4.63 -29.60 -13.45
N SER A 377 5.05 -28.43 -12.99
CA SER A 377 6.19 -28.23 -12.08
C SER A 377 6.10 -26.83 -11.47
N PHE A 378 6.93 -26.55 -10.47
CA PHE A 378 7.06 -25.22 -9.91
C PHE A 378 8.51 -24.91 -9.54
N SER A 379 8.80 -23.63 -9.36
CA SER A 379 10.03 -23.12 -8.76
C SER A 379 9.69 -22.06 -7.71
N VAL A 380 10.54 -21.87 -6.69
CA VAL A 380 10.35 -20.76 -5.74
C VAL A 380 10.53 -19.42 -6.46
N ALA A 381 9.54 -18.54 -6.37
CA ALA A 381 9.61 -17.18 -6.88
C ALA A 381 10.23 -16.24 -5.84
N TRP A 382 9.72 -16.28 -4.61
CA TRP A 382 10.24 -15.53 -3.47
C TRP A 382 9.84 -16.20 -2.15
N ARG A 383 10.55 -15.82 -1.08
CA ARG A 383 10.28 -16.21 0.30
C ARG A 383 10.12 -14.95 1.15
N GLY A 384 9.07 -14.93 1.97
CA GLY A 384 8.80 -13.86 2.92
C GLY A 384 9.70 -13.93 4.16
N PRO A 385 9.53 -12.98 5.10
CA PRO A 385 10.25 -12.98 6.36
C PRO A 385 9.87 -14.17 7.26
N ASN A 386 10.72 -14.49 8.23
CA ASN A 386 10.56 -15.64 9.11
C ASN A 386 9.52 -15.40 10.22
N PHE A 387 8.30 -15.87 10.00
CA PHE A 387 7.21 -15.92 10.98
C PHE A 387 6.25 -17.06 10.63
N TRP A 388 5.36 -17.43 11.53
CA TRP A 388 4.41 -18.51 11.26
C TRP A 388 3.19 -17.94 10.53
N ALA A 389 3.18 -18.12 9.20
CA ALA A 389 2.13 -17.62 8.33
C ALA A 389 0.83 -18.42 8.48
N THR A 390 -0.29 -17.72 8.55
CA THR A 390 -1.62 -18.31 8.43
C THR A 390 -2.03 -18.48 6.95
N PRO A 391 -3.13 -19.19 6.63
CA PRO A 391 -3.59 -19.34 5.26
C PRO A 391 -3.74 -17.98 4.55
N PRO A 392 -3.13 -17.81 3.36
CA PRO A 392 -3.12 -16.54 2.67
C PRO A 392 -4.31 -16.39 1.72
N ILE A 393 -4.58 -15.15 1.33
CA ILE A 393 -5.43 -14.80 0.18
C ILE A 393 -4.68 -13.86 -0.76
N VAL A 394 -5.13 -13.73 -1.99
CA VAL A 394 -4.57 -12.79 -2.97
C VAL A 394 -5.65 -11.81 -3.43
N ALA A 395 -5.38 -10.52 -3.25
CA ALA A 395 -6.25 -9.43 -3.69
C ALA A 395 -5.44 -8.14 -3.82
N GLY A 396 -5.84 -7.26 -4.75
CA GLY A 396 -5.23 -5.93 -4.91
C GLY A 396 -3.74 -5.95 -5.24
N GLY A 397 -3.29 -6.97 -5.97
CA GLY A 397 -1.89 -7.14 -6.37
C GLY A 397 -0.96 -7.61 -5.24
N ALA A 398 -1.51 -8.11 -4.14
CA ALA A 398 -0.72 -8.59 -3.00
C ALA A 398 -1.22 -9.94 -2.46
N ALA A 399 -0.29 -10.68 -1.87
CA ALA A 399 -0.58 -11.83 -1.01
C ALA A 399 -0.72 -11.36 0.44
N TRP A 400 -1.88 -11.63 1.03
CA TRP A 400 -2.24 -11.23 2.39
C TRP A 400 -2.17 -12.42 3.33
N THR A 401 -1.54 -12.25 4.49
CA THR A 401 -1.41 -13.31 5.51
C THR A 401 -1.34 -12.70 6.90
N LEU A 402 -1.70 -13.48 7.92
CA LEU A 402 -1.51 -13.10 9.32
C LEU A 402 -0.29 -13.82 9.89
N ASP A 403 0.30 -13.25 10.93
CA ASP A 403 1.31 -13.92 11.76
C ASP A 403 0.66 -14.47 13.03
N THR A 404 0.76 -15.78 13.27
CA THR A 404 0.25 -16.39 14.51
C THR A 404 1.00 -15.93 15.76
N GLY A 405 2.23 -15.38 15.61
CA GLY A 405 2.99 -14.74 16.67
C GLY A 405 2.43 -13.38 17.10
N GLY A 406 1.47 -12.82 16.36
CA GLY A 406 0.78 -11.59 16.71
C GLY A 406 1.38 -10.32 16.08
N SER A 407 2.32 -10.44 15.14
CA SER A 407 2.95 -9.29 14.48
C SER A 407 2.02 -8.55 13.49
N GLY A 408 0.86 -9.11 13.20
CA GLY A 408 -0.23 -8.44 12.51
C GLY A 408 -0.64 -9.07 11.18
N LEU A 409 -1.36 -8.28 10.37
CA LEU A 409 -1.66 -8.54 8.97
C LEU A 409 -0.52 -8.01 8.10
N TYR A 410 -0.07 -8.85 7.17
CA TYR A 410 0.94 -8.51 6.17
C TYR A 410 0.32 -8.53 4.78
N ALA A 411 0.79 -7.62 3.91
CA ALA A 411 0.58 -7.66 2.48
C ALA A 411 1.93 -7.63 1.76
N PHE A 412 2.23 -8.68 0.99
CA PHE A 412 3.43 -8.77 0.15
C PHE A 412 3.05 -8.58 -1.31
N ASP A 413 3.85 -7.83 -2.05
CA ASP A 413 3.71 -7.73 -3.50
C ASP A 413 3.71 -9.14 -4.12
N LEU A 414 2.70 -9.44 -4.93
CA LEU A 414 2.49 -10.80 -5.41
C LEU A 414 3.66 -11.31 -6.27
N ALA A 415 4.28 -10.43 -7.07
CA ALA A 415 5.33 -10.81 -8.00
C ALA A 415 6.71 -10.86 -7.35
N THR A 416 7.00 -9.92 -6.45
CA THR A 416 8.35 -9.68 -5.91
C THR A 416 8.53 -10.14 -4.46
N GLY A 417 7.46 -10.31 -3.70
CA GLY A 417 7.51 -10.59 -2.26
C GLY A 417 7.88 -9.38 -1.41
N ALA A 418 7.98 -8.18 -2.00
CA ALA A 418 8.28 -6.96 -1.26
C ALA A 418 7.13 -6.61 -0.28
N LEU A 419 7.46 -6.20 0.95
CA LEU A 419 6.46 -5.78 1.92
C LEU A 419 5.76 -4.49 1.44
N ARG A 420 4.45 -4.55 1.23
CA ARG A 420 3.63 -3.40 0.83
C ARG A 420 2.84 -2.79 1.98
N TYR A 421 2.47 -3.62 2.97
CA TYR A 421 1.78 -3.17 4.17
C TYR A 421 2.01 -4.14 5.32
N GLN A 422 2.10 -3.59 6.53
CA GLN A 422 1.99 -4.34 7.78
C GLN A 422 1.10 -3.56 8.74
N SER A 423 0.10 -4.22 9.34
CA SER A 423 -0.70 -3.60 10.40
C SER A 423 0.08 -3.48 11.71
N PRO A 424 -0.37 -2.68 12.68
CA PRO A 424 0.03 -2.87 14.07
C PRO A 424 -0.21 -4.31 14.55
N ALA A 425 0.46 -4.69 15.63
CA ALA A 425 0.33 -6.00 16.25
C ALA A 425 -1.14 -6.31 16.58
N ILE A 426 -1.63 -7.45 16.11
CA ILE A 426 -2.97 -7.97 16.40
C ILE A 426 -2.84 -9.44 16.76
N SER A 427 -3.61 -9.89 17.75
CA SER A 427 -3.69 -11.31 18.08
C SER A 427 -4.71 -11.99 17.16
N VAL A 428 -4.33 -13.17 16.67
CA VAL A 428 -5.14 -14.02 15.78
C VAL A 428 -5.07 -15.45 16.28
N ASN A 429 -6.06 -16.26 15.91
CA ASN A 429 -6.04 -17.68 16.25
C ASN A 429 -5.20 -18.48 15.25
N HIS A 430 -4.66 -19.60 15.69
CA HIS A 430 -3.99 -20.59 14.84
C HIS A 430 -5.01 -21.04 13.76
N PHE A 431 -4.70 -20.83 12.48
CA PHE A 431 -5.55 -21.04 11.28
C PHE A 431 -6.45 -19.88 10.82
N ALA A 432 -6.38 -18.71 11.46
CA ALA A 432 -7.11 -17.52 10.99
C ALA A 432 -6.78 -17.21 9.52
N SER A 433 -7.79 -17.20 8.65
CA SER A 433 -7.64 -16.75 7.26
C SER A 433 -8.42 -15.46 7.05
N PRO A 434 -7.81 -14.41 6.50
CA PRO A 434 -8.58 -13.27 6.05
C PRO A 434 -9.53 -13.67 4.92
N SER A 435 -10.51 -12.81 4.66
CA SER A 435 -11.29 -12.76 3.43
C SER A 435 -11.25 -11.36 2.86
N GLU A 436 -11.66 -11.19 1.61
CA GLU A 436 -11.66 -9.89 0.95
C GLU A 436 -12.96 -9.68 0.18
N SER A 437 -13.43 -8.44 0.18
CA SER A 437 -14.53 -8.02 -0.68
C SER A 437 -14.53 -6.49 -0.78
N ALA A 438 -14.75 -5.98 -1.99
CA ALA A 438 -14.97 -4.57 -2.29
C ALA A 438 -13.91 -3.63 -1.68
N ASN A 439 -12.62 -3.93 -1.95
CA ASN A 439 -11.47 -3.20 -1.44
C ASN A 439 -11.29 -3.30 0.09
N THR A 440 -11.90 -4.29 0.76
CA THR A 440 -11.78 -4.44 2.22
C THR A 440 -11.30 -5.84 2.56
N VAL A 441 -10.19 -5.91 3.28
CA VAL A 441 -9.70 -7.15 3.90
C VAL A 441 -10.36 -7.30 5.26
N PHE A 442 -11.07 -8.40 5.46
CA PHE A 442 -11.71 -8.80 6.71
C PHE A 442 -10.81 -9.78 7.44
N VAL A 443 -10.38 -9.40 8.64
CA VAL A 443 -9.46 -10.20 9.45
C VAL A 443 -10.20 -10.79 10.64
N PRO A 444 -10.24 -12.12 10.78
CA PRO A 444 -10.67 -12.76 12.02
C PRO A 444 -9.57 -12.61 13.08
N GLY A 445 -9.70 -11.60 13.93
CA GLY A 445 -8.88 -11.48 15.14
C GLY A 445 -9.23 -12.56 16.16
N SER A 446 -8.59 -12.58 17.35
CA SER A 446 -8.82 -13.64 18.34
C SER A 446 -10.30 -13.83 18.70
N ASN A 447 -11.03 -12.73 18.94
CA ASN A 447 -12.46 -12.74 19.28
C ASN A 447 -13.21 -11.53 18.70
N ARG A 448 -12.76 -10.99 17.56
CA ARG A 448 -13.35 -9.79 16.94
C ARG A 448 -13.10 -9.78 15.44
N LEU A 449 -13.95 -9.06 14.71
CA LEU A 449 -13.74 -8.74 13.31
C LEU A 449 -12.99 -7.42 13.19
N LEU A 450 -11.89 -7.42 12.43
CA LEU A 450 -11.12 -6.24 12.06
C LEU A 450 -11.22 -6.02 10.55
N THR A 451 -11.19 -4.77 10.10
CA THR A 451 -11.21 -4.45 8.67
C THR A 451 -10.05 -3.56 8.28
N TYR A 452 -9.58 -3.73 7.04
CA TYR A 452 -8.53 -2.91 6.44
C TYR A 452 -8.95 -2.54 5.03
N SER A 453 -9.04 -1.23 4.76
CA SER A 453 -9.45 -0.73 3.45
C SER A 453 -8.24 -0.56 2.55
N MET A 454 -8.27 -1.23 1.41
CA MET A 454 -7.40 -0.99 0.27
C MET A 454 -7.85 0.28 -0.43
N LEU A 455 -6.91 1.22 -0.58
CA LEU A 455 -7.16 2.50 -1.22
C LEU A 455 -6.40 2.54 -2.55
N ALA A 456 -7.12 2.69 -3.65
CA ALA A 456 -6.54 2.83 -4.97
C ALA A 456 -5.93 4.23 -5.18
N CYS A 457 -5.07 4.33 -6.20
CA CYS A 457 -4.70 5.63 -6.75
C CYS A 457 -5.95 6.40 -7.21
N PRO A 458 -6.03 7.72 -6.99
CA PRO A 458 -7.15 8.52 -7.45
C PRO A 458 -7.22 8.52 -8.98
N SER A 459 -8.33 8.06 -9.54
CA SER A 459 -8.58 8.09 -11.00
C SER A 459 -8.84 9.49 -11.54
N ALA A 460 -9.34 10.39 -10.69
CA ALA A 460 -9.52 11.82 -10.95
C ALA A 460 -8.84 12.62 -9.84
N PRO A 461 -7.52 12.84 -9.91
CA PRO A 461 -6.78 13.52 -8.86
C PRO A 461 -7.15 15.00 -8.77
N ALA A 462 -7.32 15.50 -7.55
CA ALA A 462 -7.46 16.94 -7.28
C ALA A 462 -6.10 17.67 -7.38
N TYR A 463 -5.00 16.93 -7.23
CA TYR A 463 -3.64 17.43 -7.38
C TYR A 463 -2.79 16.46 -8.20
N THR A 464 -2.05 16.97 -9.18
CA THR A 464 -1.00 16.23 -9.88
C THR A 464 0.28 17.07 -9.89
N GLY A 465 1.34 16.52 -9.30
CA GLY A 465 2.68 17.10 -9.29
C GLY A 465 3.67 16.20 -10.01
N TYR A 466 4.78 16.77 -10.42
CA TYR A 466 5.82 16.11 -11.19
C TYR A 466 7.22 16.43 -10.66
N PHE A 467 8.08 15.42 -10.69
CA PHE A 467 9.52 15.57 -10.64
C PHE A 467 10.12 14.95 -11.90
N ASN A 468 11.23 15.52 -12.38
CA ASN A 468 11.79 15.11 -13.67
C ASN A 468 12.47 13.73 -13.61
N TRP A 469 12.73 13.19 -12.40
CA TRP A 469 13.58 12.01 -12.21
C TRP A 469 13.52 11.48 -10.77
N TYR A 470 14.14 10.32 -10.56
CA TYR A 470 14.46 9.69 -9.28
C TYR A 470 15.76 8.88 -9.40
N ASP A 471 16.65 8.90 -8.41
CA ASP A 471 17.90 8.14 -8.39
C ASP A 471 18.39 7.74 -6.98
N THR A 472 18.39 6.43 -6.70
CA THR A 472 19.09 5.81 -5.56
C THR A 472 20.11 4.76 -6.02
N ALA A 473 20.54 4.82 -7.29
CA ALA A 473 21.45 3.87 -7.91
C ALA A 473 22.83 4.46 -8.21
N SER A 474 22.90 5.74 -8.59
CA SER A 474 24.15 6.39 -9.00
C SER A 474 25.10 6.60 -7.83
N SER A 475 26.40 6.54 -8.12
CA SER A 475 27.45 6.86 -7.14
C SER A 475 27.28 8.28 -6.62
N GLY A 476 27.40 8.46 -5.30
CA GLY A 476 27.20 9.75 -4.62
C GLY A 476 25.75 10.03 -4.22
N MET A 477 24.74 9.38 -4.84
CA MET A 477 23.33 9.52 -4.44
C MET A 477 23.03 8.67 -3.21
N TYR A 478 23.04 9.30 -2.03
CA TYR A 478 22.76 8.60 -0.77
C TYR A 478 21.28 8.57 -0.40
N VAL A 479 20.54 9.63 -0.77
CA VAL A 479 19.10 9.75 -0.51
C VAL A 479 18.45 10.45 -1.68
N ASP A 480 17.34 9.90 -2.15
CA ASP A 480 16.38 10.57 -3.03
C ASP A 480 14.98 10.15 -2.59
N ASN A 481 14.28 11.04 -1.90
CA ASN A 481 12.98 10.74 -1.29
C ASN A 481 11.96 11.82 -1.64
N VAL A 482 10.70 11.42 -1.72
CA VAL A 482 9.56 12.33 -1.88
C VAL A 482 8.88 12.55 -0.54
N HIS A 483 8.78 13.80 -0.13
CA HIS A 483 8.08 14.23 1.07
C HIS A 483 6.73 14.81 0.66
N VAL A 484 5.66 14.49 1.38
CA VAL A 484 4.31 14.96 1.06
C VAL A 484 3.64 15.47 2.32
N VAL A 485 3.17 16.72 2.29
CA VAL A 485 2.36 17.31 3.37
C VAL A 485 0.91 17.44 2.92
N ASN A 486 -0.02 17.14 3.83
CA ASN A 486 -1.44 17.46 3.64
C ASN A 486 -1.80 18.77 4.38
N PRO A 487 -1.83 19.93 3.70
CA PRO A 487 -2.21 21.20 4.32
C PRO A 487 -3.73 21.36 4.51
N GLY A 488 -4.54 20.43 3.97
CA GLY A 488 -5.98 20.53 3.88
C GLY A 488 -6.73 20.16 5.17
N ALA A 489 -8.05 20.11 5.08
CA ALA A 489 -8.96 19.76 6.18
C ALA A 489 -9.53 18.33 6.08
N THR A 490 -9.24 17.62 4.98
CA THR A 490 -9.68 16.24 4.73
C THR A 490 -8.47 15.34 4.51
N ASN A 491 -8.65 14.01 4.65
CA ASN A 491 -7.59 13.07 4.31
C ASN A 491 -7.19 13.18 2.83
N ALA A 492 -5.89 13.12 2.57
CA ALA A 492 -5.31 13.09 1.24
C ALA A 492 -4.86 11.67 0.93
N VAL A 493 -5.57 11.01 0.02
CA VAL A 493 -5.23 9.68 -0.48
C VAL A 493 -4.57 9.86 -1.84
N GLY A 494 -3.44 9.21 -2.07
CA GLY A 494 -2.71 9.44 -3.30
C GLY A 494 -1.61 8.43 -3.54
N CYS A 495 -0.85 8.69 -4.59
CA CYS A 495 0.26 7.84 -4.97
C CYS A 495 1.36 8.60 -5.70
N ILE A 496 2.56 8.02 -5.62
CA ILE A 496 3.82 8.46 -6.18
C ILE A 496 4.22 7.37 -7.17
N THR A 497 4.18 7.69 -8.45
CA THR A 497 4.45 6.73 -9.53
C THR A 497 5.73 7.13 -10.23
N LEU A 498 6.68 6.20 -10.27
CA LEU A 498 7.89 6.31 -11.06
C LEU A 498 7.69 5.54 -12.36
N SER A 499 7.85 6.22 -13.50
CA SER A 499 7.80 5.57 -14.81
C SER A 499 8.79 4.40 -14.87
N GLY A 500 8.29 3.18 -15.06
CA GLY A 500 9.09 1.94 -15.05
C GLY A 500 9.58 1.46 -13.67
N GLY A 501 9.37 2.22 -12.59
CA GLY A 501 9.87 1.93 -11.24
C GLY A 501 8.79 1.57 -10.20
N GLY A 502 7.51 1.57 -10.59
CA GLY A 502 6.39 1.16 -9.74
C GLY A 502 5.64 2.34 -9.08
N THR A 503 4.76 2.01 -8.13
CA THR A 503 3.88 2.98 -7.46
C THR A 503 3.89 2.79 -5.94
N LEU A 504 4.08 3.89 -5.21
CA LEU A 504 3.94 3.97 -3.76
C LEU A 504 2.66 4.73 -3.44
N GLY A 505 1.80 4.22 -2.56
CA GLY A 505 0.61 4.96 -2.12
C GLY A 505 0.78 5.63 -0.76
N PHE A 506 -0.10 6.60 -0.51
CA PHE A 506 -0.19 7.29 0.76
C PHE A 506 -1.63 7.60 1.17
N ASN A 507 -1.84 7.73 2.48
CA ASN A 507 -3.06 8.25 3.08
C ASN A 507 -2.65 9.15 4.27
N LEU A 508 -2.78 10.46 4.09
CA LEU A 508 -2.34 11.47 5.04
C LEU A 508 -3.54 12.21 5.64
N SER A 509 -3.65 12.23 6.96
CA SER A 509 -4.65 13.05 7.66
C SER A 509 -4.30 14.55 7.57
N PRO A 510 -5.24 15.47 7.82
CA PRO A 510 -4.97 16.91 7.90
C PRO A 510 -3.75 17.25 8.78
N GLY A 511 -2.81 18.01 8.24
CA GLY A 511 -1.59 18.44 8.94
C GLY A 511 -0.51 17.37 9.07
N GLN A 512 -0.72 16.15 8.55
CA GLN A 512 0.32 15.12 8.54
C GLN A 512 1.28 15.27 7.35
N GLU A 513 2.46 14.72 7.54
CA GLU A 513 3.48 14.54 6.50
C GLU A 513 3.79 13.05 6.31
N GLY A 514 4.31 12.71 5.14
CA GLY A 514 4.80 11.38 4.81
C GLY A 514 6.09 11.46 4.01
N TYR A 515 6.93 10.42 4.18
CA TYR A 515 8.24 10.29 3.56
C TYR A 515 8.25 9.00 2.74
N TYR A 516 8.53 9.10 1.44
CA TYR A 516 8.39 7.99 0.50
C TYR A 516 9.67 7.82 -0.31
N HIS A 517 10.09 6.58 -0.47
CA HIS A 517 11.25 6.22 -1.27
C HIS A 517 11.00 4.91 -2.00
N PHE A 518 11.57 4.78 -3.19
CA PHE A 518 11.64 3.52 -3.91
C PHE A 518 12.80 2.66 -3.37
N PRO A 519 12.87 1.36 -3.69
CA PRO A 519 13.97 0.49 -3.27
C PRO A 519 15.35 1.04 -3.67
N GLN A 520 16.38 0.70 -2.90
CA GLN A 520 17.77 1.05 -3.24
C GLN A 520 18.14 0.50 -4.62
N GLY A 521 18.90 1.28 -5.42
CA GLY A 521 19.27 0.88 -6.78
C GLY A 521 18.23 1.23 -7.85
N THR A 522 17.21 2.02 -7.50
CA THR A 522 16.20 2.48 -8.45
C THR A 522 16.66 3.77 -9.14
N ILE A 523 16.54 3.84 -10.45
CA ILE A 523 16.80 5.06 -11.24
C ILE A 523 15.77 5.17 -12.37
N GLY A 524 15.26 6.36 -12.62
CA GLY A 524 14.32 6.60 -13.71
C GLY A 524 13.67 7.96 -13.65
N GLY A 525 12.61 8.13 -14.42
CA GLY A 525 11.88 9.39 -14.55
C GLY A 525 10.84 9.29 -15.67
N PRO A 526 9.86 10.21 -15.69
CA PRO A 526 9.57 11.17 -14.64
C PRO A 526 8.83 10.52 -13.46
N LEU A 527 8.79 11.21 -12.33
CA LEU A 527 7.98 10.85 -11.18
C LEU A 527 6.70 11.69 -11.16
N THR A 528 5.56 11.05 -10.95
CA THR A 528 4.25 11.72 -10.84
C THR A 528 3.67 11.50 -9.45
N VAL A 529 3.18 12.57 -8.81
CA VAL A 529 2.48 12.52 -7.52
C VAL A 529 1.03 12.91 -7.74
N GLN A 530 0.10 12.00 -7.47
CA GLN A 530 -1.34 12.22 -7.62
C GLN A 530 -2.04 12.13 -6.27
N SER A 531 -3.00 13.01 -6.00
CA SER A 531 -3.77 12.98 -4.76
C SER A 531 -5.24 13.37 -4.94
N SER A 532 -6.10 12.79 -4.12
CA SER A 532 -7.52 13.11 -3.99
C SER A 532 -7.79 14.49 -3.40
N ALA A 533 -6.79 15.11 -2.77
CA ALA A 533 -6.86 16.43 -2.17
C ALA A 533 -5.61 17.25 -2.50
N ARG A 534 -5.63 18.54 -2.16
CA ARG A 534 -4.44 19.39 -2.25
C ARG A 534 -3.35 18.85 -1.30
N ILE A 535 -2.13 18.71 -1.80
CA ILE A 535 -0.94 18.34 -1.06
C ILE A 535 0.24 19.26 -1.42
N ILE A 536 1.31 19.20 -0.63
CA ILE A 536 2.56 19.92 -0.87
C ILE A 536 3.70 18.89 -0.94
N PRO A 537 4.01 18.38 -2.14
CA PRO A 537 5.12 17.45 -2.32
C PRO A 537 6.44 18.18 -2.62
N SER A 538 7.53 17.65 -2.06
CA SER A 538 8.92 18.01 -2.38
C SER A 538 9.77 16.75 -2.58
N GLN A 539 10.85 16.87 -3.34
CA GLN A 539 11.85 15.83 -3.52
C GLN A 539 13.14 16.31 -2.87
N ARG A 540 13.68 15.48 -1.98
CA ARG A 540 14.93 15.71 -1.27
C ARG A 540 16.00 14.80 -1.83
N VAL A 541 17.14 15.40 -2.16
CA VAL A 541 18.34 14.71 -2.64
C VAL A 541 19.50 14.99 -1.69
N LEU A 542 20.18 13.92 -1.25
CA LEU A 542 21.50 13.99 -0.63
C LEU A 542 22.51 13.39 -1.59
N TYR A 543 23.39 14.24 -2.12
CA TYR A 543 24.48 13.85 -3.02
C TYR A 543 25.82 14.16 -2.36
N ASP A 544 26.62 13.14 -2.09
CA ASP A 544 27.85 13.25 -1.29
C ASP A 544 27.60 14.00 0.04
N HIS A 545 28.22 15.17 0.22
CA HIS A 545 28.00 16.06 1.37
C HIS A 545 27.19 17.31 0.98
N SER A 546 26.31 17.18 -0.01
CA SER A 546 25.41 18.23 -0.47
C SER A 546 23.93 17.87 -0.31
N PHE A 547 23.13 18.90 -0.08
CA PHE A 547 21.69 18.82 0.13
C PHE A 547 20.98 19.66 -0.93
N ASN A 548 19.93 19.12 -1.55
CA ASN A 548 19.05 19.88 -2.43
C ASN A 548 17.60 19.43 -2.22
N GLU A 549 16.68 20.39 -2.13
CA GLU A 549 15.25 20.08 -2.05
C GLU A 549 14.45 20.98 -2.99
N VAL A 550 13.62 20.33 -3.81
CA VAL A 550 12.79 20.99 -4.82
C VAL A 550 11.33 20.62 -4.60
N ALA A 551 10.43 21.58 -4.66
CA ALA A 551 9.00 21.28 -4.68
C ALA A 551 8.63 20.52 -5.96
N ALA A 552 7.47 19.87 -6.01
CA ALA A 552 6.97 19.36 -7.29
C ALA A 552 6.57 20.51 -8.22
N SER A 553 6.70 20.26 -9.52
CA SER A 553 6.11 21.11 -10.56
C SER A 553 4.70 20.62 -10.86
N THR A 554 3.85 21.48 -11.41
CA THR A 554 2.51 21.13 -11.90
C THR A 554 2.43 21.40 -13.40
N ALA A 555 1.36 20.95 -14.06
CA ALA A 555 1.15 21.28 -15.47
C ALA A 555 1.05 22.80 -15.73
N ALA A 556 0.71 23.60 -14.71
CA ALA A 556 0.68 25.06 -14.81
C ALA A 556 2.08 25.69 -14.89
N ASP A 557 3.13 24.98 -14.47
CA ASP A 557 4.52 25.43 -14.57
C ASP A 557 5.12 25.18 -15.97
N ALA A 558 4.42 24.45 -16.85
CA ALA A 558 4.86 24.20 -18.21
C ALA A 558 4.79 25.48 -19.05
N ALA A 559 5.84 25.76 -19.81
CA ALA A 559 5.91 26.95 -20.67
C ALA A 559 6.26 26.61 -22.12
N MET A 560 5.72 27.39 -23.06
CA MET A 560 6.16 27.36 -24.47
C MET A 560 7.55 27.98 -24.64
N THR A 561 7.91 28.92 -23.77
CA THR A 561 9.24 29.52 -23.72
C THR A 561 9.62 29.78 -22.26
N SER A 562 10.77 29.26 -21.85
CA SER A 562 11.31 29.43 -20.50
C SER A 562 12.81 29.66 -20.54
N TYR A 563 13.33 30.24 -19.46
CA TYR A 563 14.70 30.71 -19.39
C TYR A 563 15.42 30.19 -18.15
N PHE A 564 16.73 29.98 -18.31
CA PHE A 564 17.69 29.95 -17.21
C PHE A 564 18.66 31.11 -17.37
N ASN A 565 19.16 31.63 -16.26
CA ASN A 565 20.05 32.78 -16.28
C ASN A 565 21.40 32.46 -16.94
N TRP A 566 21.81 31.19 -17.05
CA TRP A 566 23.15 30.81 -17.48
C TRP A 566 23.28 29.32 -17.80
N TYR A 567 24.46 28.95 -18.29
CA TYR A 567 24.97 27.60 -18.49
C TYR A 567 26.50 27.60 -18.34
N ASP A 568 27.07 26.57 -17.72
CA ASP A 568 28.51 26.38 -17.61
C ASP A 568 28.89 24.90 -17.64
N LYS A 569 29.57 24.51 -18.71
CA LYS A 569 30.27 23.23 -18.83
C LYS A 569 31.71 23.45 -19.30
N ALA A 570 32.29 24.57 -18.86
CA ALA A 570 33.64 25.00 -19.22
C ALA A 570 34.52 25.25 -17.98
N SER A 571 33.95 25.79 -16.90
CA SER A 571 34.68 26.16 -15.70
C SER A 571 35.17 24.95 -14.91
N ALA A 572 36.29 25.13 -14.21
CA ALA A 572 36.85 24.10 -13.35
C ALA A 572 35.88 23.74 -12.22
N GLY A 573 35.58 22.45 -12.08
CA GLY A 573 34.63 21.93 -11.09
C GLY A 573 33.21 21.75 -11.61
N MET A 574 32.82 22.35 -12.74
CA MET A 574 31.51 22.12 -13.37
C MET A 574 31.52 20.81 -14.15
N PHE A 575 31.14 19.71 -13.51
CA PHE A 575 31.17 18.37 -14.12
C PHE A 575 29.91 18.05 -14.92
N VAL A 576 28.76 18.55 -14.46
CA VAL A 576 27.47 18.39 -15.14
C VAL A 576 26.73 19.71 -15.13
N ASP A 577 26.20 20.08 -16.28
CA ASP A 577 25.19 21.11 -16.45
C ASP A 577 24.24 20.63 -17.55
N ASN A 578 23.08 20.12 -17.15
CA ASN A 578 22.10 19.48 -18.02
C ASN A 578 20.75 20.18 -17.91
N ILE A 579 20.10 20.34 -19.05
CA ILE A 579 18.73 20.85 -19.15
C ILE A 579 17.79 19.65 -19.25
N HIS A 580 16.97 19.46 -18.23
CA HIS A 580 15.92 18.44 -18.18
C HIS A 580 14.60 19.05 -18.63
N LEU A 581 13.91 18.36 -19.54
CA LEU A 581 12.62 18.73 -20.08
C LEU A 581 11.62 17.62 -19.81
N LEU A 582 10.54 17.95 -19.12
CA LEU A 582 9.41 17.07 -18.87
C LEU A 582 8.20 17.56 -19.67
N ASN A 583 7.54 16.64 -20.35
CA ASN A 583 6.29 16.89 -21.03
C ASN A 583 5.12 16.34 -20.19
N PRO A 584 4.39 17.18 -19.43
CA PRO A 584 3.26 16.72 -18.60
C PRO A 584 1.99 16.46 -19.41
N SER A 585 2.04 16.52 -20.75
CA SER A 585 0.87 16.44 -21.63
C SER A 585 0.72 15.08 -22.31
N THR A 586 -0.36 14.92 -23.08
CA THR A 586 -0.72 13.66 -23.76
C THR A 586 -0.20 13.52 -25.20
N THR A 587 0.53 14.52 -25.70
CA THR A 587 1.13 14.51 -27.05
C THR A 587 2.57 14.97 -27.00
N THR A 588 3.38 14.54 -27.97
CA THR A 588 4.82 14.88 -28.05
C THR A 588 5.05 16.38 -28.21
N SER A 589 6.06 16.90 -27.50
CA SER A 589 6.56 18.28 -27.63
C SER A 589 7.93 18.29 -28.27
N SER A 590 8.17 19.22 -29.18
CA SER A 590 9.45 19.39 -29.88
C SER A 590 9.85 20.85 -29.95
N GLY A 591 11.14 21.12 -29.97
CA GLY A 591 11.64 22.49 -29.92
C GLY A 591 13.15 22.59 -29.91
N THR A 592 13.66 23.73 -29.45
CA THR A 592 15.09 24.02 -29.38
C THR A 592 15.51 24.59 -28.03
N ILE A 593 16.74 24.29 -27.62
CA ILE A 593 17.43 24.90 -26.49
C ILE A 593 18.59 25.72 -27.06
N THR A 594 18.69 27.00 -26.70
CA THR A 594 19.68 27.92 -27.24
C THR A 594 20.44 28.66 -26.15
N ILE A 595 21.72 28.91 -26.41
CA ILE A 595 22.57 29.85 -25.67
C ILE A 595 23.20 30.79 -26.71
N PRO A 596 23.26 32.11 -26.47
CA PRO A 596 23.96 33.03 -27.36
C PRO A 596 25.39 32.56 -27.65
N GLY A 597 25.74 32.46 -28.95
CA GLY A 597 27.08 32.03 -29.39
C GLY A 597 27.30 30.50 -29.47
N ALA A 598 26.36 29.68 -29.03
CA ALA A 598 26.42 28.21 -29.16
C ALA A 598 25.48 27.68 -30.24
N ALA A 599 25.77 26.49 -30.77
CA ALA A 599 24.87 25.78 -31.69
C ALA A 599 23.60 25.31 -30.93
N PRO A 600 22.38 25.57 -31.46
CA PRO A 600 21.14 25.11 -30.83
C PRO A 600 21.06 23.60 -30.67
N LEU A 601 20.49 23.13 -29.56
CA LEU A 601 20.10 21.74 -29.38
C LEU A 601 18.64 21.57 -29.78
N SER A 602 18.30 20.55 -30.56
CA SER A 602 16.91 20.19 -30.83
C SER A 602 16.43 19.15 -29.80
N PHE A 603 15.17 19.25 -29.37
CA PHE A 603 14.55 18.28 -28.47
C PHE A 603 13.24 17.72 -29.04
N SER A 604 12.91 16.51 -28.58
CA SER A 604 11.61 15.86 -28.80
C SER A 604 11.32 14.98 -27.59
N VAL A 605 10.29 15.34 -26.82
CA VAL A 605 9.92 14.66 -25.58
C VAL A 605 8.49 14.12 -25.73
N GLY A 606 8.35 12.79 -25.62
CA GLY A 606 7.07 12.11 -25.73
C GLY A 606 6.08 12.50 -24.64
N ALA A 607 4.81 12.14 -24.82
CA ALA A 607 3.75 12.38 -23.84
C ALA A 607 4.06 11.72 -22.48
N GLY A 608 4.01 12.50 -21.39
CA GLY A 608 4.30 12.01 -20.04
C GLY A 608 5.74 11.51 -19.84
N GLN A 609 6.67 11.89 -20.72
CA GLN A 609 8.08 11.50 -20.65
C GLN A 609 8.96 12.70 -20.31
N GLU A 610 10.19 12.42 -19.91
CA GLU A 610 11.28 13.37 -19.78
C GLU A 610 12.38 13.14 -20.84
N GLY A 611 13.22 14.16 -21.02
CA GLY A 611 14.49 14.05 -21.72
C GLY A 611 15.50 15.03 -21.13
N TYR A 612 16.79 14.71 -21.21
CA TYR A 612 17.84 15.63 -20.80
C TYR A 612 18.76 15.97 -21.97
N TYR A 613 19.28 17.21 -21.95
CA TYR A 613 20.05 17.80 -23.03
C TYR A 613 21.24 18.55 -22.45
N SER A 614 22.38 18.48 -23.12
CA SER A 614 23.62 19.08 -22.64
C SER A 614 24.40 19.66 -23.81
N PHE A 615 24.94 20.86 -23.65
CA PHE A 615 25.82 21.43 -24.64
C PHE A 615 27.20 20.75 -24.59
N PRO A 616 28.02 20.87 -25.66
CA PRO A 616 29.37 20.34 -25.66
C PRO A 616 30.24 20.92 -24.54
N ASN A 617 31.23 20.14 -24.09
CA ASN A 617 32.22 20.60 -23.12
C ASN A 617 32.94 21.86 -23.64
N GLY A 618 33.18 22.84 -22.76
CA GLY A 618 33.71 24.16 -23.11
C GLY A 618 32.65 25.23 -23.42
N THR A 619 31.36 24.89 -23.34
CA THR A 619 30.26 25.87 -23.50
C THR A 619 30.01 26.60 -22.18
N ILE A 620 29.97 27.93 -22.22
CA ILE A 620 29.61 28.80 -21.10
C ILE A 620 28.89 30.04 -21.64
N GLY A 621 27.87 30.50 -20.95
CA GLY A 621 27.16 31.73 -21.31
C GLY A 621 25.73 31.77 -20.78
N GLY A 622 24.96 32.73 -21.25
CA GLY A 622 23.58 32.92 -20.88
C GLY A 622 22.92 33.98 -21.76
N PRO A 623 21.60 34.15 -21.66
CA PRO A 623 20.68 33.23 -20.98
C PRO A 623 20.45 31.94 -21.79
N VAL A 624 20.11 30.84 -21.12
CA VAL A 624 19.60 29.63 -21.79
C VAL A 624 18.13 29.87 -22.10
N THR A 625 17.70 29.62 -23.33
CA THR A 625 16.28 29.67 -23.73
C THR A 625 15.84 28.28 -24.18
N VAL A 626 14.76 27.79 -23.58
CA VAL A 626 14.02 26.61 -24.03
C VAL A 626 12.79 27.11 -24.78
N ALA A 627 12.63 26.75 -26.05
CA ALA A 627 11.51 27.15 -26.88
C ALA A 627 10.85 25.95 -27.56
N VAL A 628 9.57 25.72 -27.26
CA VAL A 628 8.73 24.72 -27.92
C VAL A 628 8.27 25.27 -29.27
N SER A 629 8.53 24.55 -30.36
CA SER A 629 8.11 24.92 -31.71
C SER A 629 6.92 24.11 -32.23
N SER A 630 6.67 22.93 -31.65
CA SER A 630 5.54 22.07 -31.98
C SER A 630 5.09 21.28 -30.75
N GLY A 631 3.77 21.10 -30.58
CA GLY A 631 3.19 20.39 -29.45
C GLY A 631 2.97 21.28 -28.21
N PRO A 632 2.63 20.66 -27.06
CA PRO A 632 2.31 21.38 -25.83
C PRO A 632 3.55 21.91 -25.10
N ALA A 633 3.32 22.80 -24.14
CA ALA A 633 4.34 23.38 -23.27
C ALA A 633 5.06 22.31 -22.42
N VAL A 634 6.32 22.58 -22.06
CA VAL A 634 7.17 21.66 -21.26
C VAL A 634 7.60 22.32 -19.95
N ILE A 635 7.82 21.49 -18.93
CA ILE A 635 8.46 21.89 -17.67
C ILE A 635 9.97 21.70 -17.87
N ALA A 636 10.76 22.71 -17.52
CA ALA A 636 12.22 22.65 -17.66
C ALA A 636 12.92 22.87 -16.32
N SER A 637 13.95 22.08 -16.04
CA SER A 637 14.90 22.31 -14.94
C SER A 637 16.35 22.21 -15.45
N GLN A 638 17.26 22.85 -14.72
CA GLN A 638 18.69 22.79 -14.94
C GLN A 638 19.31 22.09 -13.75
N ARG A 639 20.09 21.05 -14.03
CA ARG A 639 20.79 20.25 -13.02
C ARG A 639 22.28 20.46 -13.14
N VAL A 640 22.89 20.81 -12.03
CA VAL A 640 24.32 21.11 -11.93
C VAL A 640 24.98 20.16 -10.94
N ILE A 641 26.13 19.61 -11.33
CA ILE A 641 27.09 18.99 -10.41
C ILE A 641 28.38 19.83 -10.44
N TYR A 642 28.62 20.52 -9.33
CA TYR A 642 29.80 21.35 -9.11
C TYR A 642 30.67 20.73 -8.02
N TYR A 643 31.86 20.26 -8.38
CA TYR A 643 32.70 19.40 -7.54
C TYR A 643 31.88 18.21 -6.98
N GLY A 644 31.70 18.13 -5.66
CA GLY A 644 30.86 17.13 -4.98
C GLY A 644 29.50 17.66 -4.55
N SER A 645 29.01 18.74 -5.18
CA SER A 645 27.71 19.35 -4.85
C SER A 645 26.70 19.23 -5.97
N PHE A 646 25.45 19.03 -5.59
CA PHE A 646 24.30 18.90 -6.47
C PHE A 646 23.35 20.09 -6.27
N ASN A 647 22.85 20.67 -7.37
CA ASN A 647 21.77 21.65 -7.34
C ASN A 647 20.84 21.48 -8.54
N GLU A 648 19.54 21.70 -8.32
CA GLU A 648 18.56 21.72 -9.40
C GLU A 648 17.61 22.91 -9.27
N VAL A 649 17.51 23.71 -10.33
CA VAL A 649 16.65 24.89 -10.37
C VAL A 649 15.67 24.79 -11.54
N ARG A 650 14.47 25.33 -11.38
CA ARG A 650 13.47 25.37 -12.46
C ARG A 650 13.69 26.56 -13.39
N ALA A 651 13.37 26.36 -14.67
CA ALA A 651 13.30 27.46 -15.62
C ALA A 651 12.17 28.41 -15.25
N ARG A 652 12.31 29.69 -15.60
CA ARG A 652 11.26 30.70 -15.41
C ARG A 652 10.66 31.11 -16.76
N PRO A 653 9.33 31.14 -16.92
CA PRO A 653 8.71 31.67 -18.12
C PRO A 653 8.89 33.20 -18.20
N ALA A 654 8.73 33.78 -19.39
CA ALA A 654 8.73 35.24 -19.55
C ALA A 654 7.65 35.93 -18.68
N SER A 655 6.53 35.25 -18.40
CA SER A 655 5.46 35.75 -17.54
C SER A 655 5.87 35.89 -16.06
N ALA A 656 6.96 35.23 -15.63
CA ALA A 656 7.52 35.41 -14.31
C ALA A 656 8.41 36.65 -14.19
N ALA A 657 8.59 37.42 -15.27
CA ALA A 657 9.37 38.66 -15.21
C ALA A 657 8.62 39.73 -14.40
N ALA A 658 9.26 40.30 -13.37
CA ALA A 658 8.63 41.24 -12.46
C ALA A 658 9.39 42.57 -12.40
N THR A 659 8.66 43.64 -12.07
CA THR A 659 9.27 44.96 -11.81
C THR A 659 9.85 45.06 -10.42
N THR A 660 9.44 44.20 -9.50
CA THR A 660 9.99 44.10 -8.14
C THR A 660 10.16 42.64 -7.78
N SER A 661 11.33 42.26 -7.27
CA SER A 661 11.61 40.91 -6.77
C SER A 661 12.53 40.97 -5.55
N TYR A 662 12.49 39.92 -4.74
CA TYR A 662 13.12 39.87 -3.44
C TYR A 662 14.00 38.64 -3.28
N PHE A 663 15.11 38.80 -2.56
CA PHE A 663 15.84 37.71 -1.94
C PHE A 663 15.96 38.00 -0.44
N ASN A 664 15.91 36.96 0.38
CA ASN A 664 15.89 37.16 1.83
C ASN A 664 17.19 37.69 2.41
N TRP A 665 18.30 37.66 1.67
CA TRP A 665 19.62 37.92 2.24
C TRP A 665 20.71 38.10 1.17
N TYR A 666 21.89 38.52 1.62
CA TYR A 666 23.15 38.60 0.90
C TYR A 666 24.32 38.36 1.88
N ASP A 667 25.38 37.68 1.43
CA ASP A 667 26.60 37.47 2.21
C ASP A 667 27.87 37.34 1.35
N ARG A 668 28.78 38.30 1.51
CA ARG A 668 30.20 38.21 1.10
C ARG A 668 31.14 38.50 2.25
N GLN A 669 30.72 38.22 3.47
CA GLN A 669 31.50 38.44 4.68
C GLN A 669 31.85 37.12 5.37
N SER A 670 30.93 36.17 5.43
CA SER A 670 31.09 34.94 6.21
C SER A 670 32.18 34.03 5.62
N ALA A 671 32.87 33.32 6.51
CA ALA A 671 33.88 32.35 6.12
C ALA A 671 33.26 31.25 5.23
N GLY A 672 33.87 31.02 4.07
CA GLY A 672 33.38 30.05 3.08
C GLY A 672 32.51 30.64 1.97
N MET A 673 31.88 31.80 2.16
CA MET A 673 31.09 32.47 1.11
C MET A 673 32.03 33.10 0.06
N ARG A 674 32.15 32.48 -1.11
CA ARG A 674 33.06 32.90 -2.19
C ARG A 674 32.35 33.79 -3.21
N VAL A 675 31.13 33.41 -3.56
CA VAL A 675 30.28 34.12 -4.52
C VAL A 675 28.90 34.27 -3.91
N ASP A 676 28.35 35.47 -4.03
CA ASP A 676 26.94 35.76 -3.86
C ASP A 676 26.59 36.83 -4.90
N ASN A 677 25.94 36.40 -5.98
CA ASN A 677 25.66 37.21 -7.17
C ASN A 677 24.15 37.25 -7.40
N VAL A 678 23.63 38.43 -7.72
CA VAL A 678 22.27 38.59 -8.26
C VAL A 678 22.35 38.61 -9.77
N HIS A 679 21.82 37.58 -10.42
CA HIS A 679 21.69 37.49 -11.87
C HIS A 679 20.35 38.07 -12.31
N ILE A 680 20.36 38.92 -13.34
CA ILE A 680 19.20 39.58 -13.92
C ILE A 680 19.14 39.26 -15.40
N LEU A 681 18.03 38.64 -15.81
CA LEU A 681 17.71 38.29 -17.18
C LEU A 681 16.55 39.17 -17.66
N ASN A 682 16.68 39.76 -18.84
CA ASN A 682 15.62 40.54 -19.46
C ASN A 682 14.97 39.73 -20.61
N PRO A 683 13.78 39.10 -20.39
CA PRO A 683 13.10 38.35 -21.43
C PRO A 683 12.28 39.25 -22.36
N GLY A 684 12.23 40.56 -22.11
CA GLY A 684 11.46 41.52 -22.88
C GLY A 684 12.13 41.96 -24.18
N ALA A 685 11.41 42.78 -24.95
CA ALA A 685 11.84 43.26 -26.27
C ALA A 685 12.67 44.56 -26.25
N THR A 686 12.75 45.23 -25.10
CA THR A 686 13.52 46.48 -24.92
C THR A 686 14.43 46.37 -23.70
N ALA A 687 15.43 47.23 -23.59
CA ALA A 687 16.30 47.28 -22.41
C ALA A 687 15.49 47.54 -21.12
N ALA A 688 15.89 46.88 -20.03
CA ALA A 688 15.34 47.05 -18.69
C ALA A 688 16.42 47.65 -17.79
N SER A 689 16.08 48.70 -17.05
CA SER A 689 16.99 49.39 -16.14
C SER A 689 16.35 49.60 -14.77
N GLY A 690 17.16 49.59 -13.73
CA GLY A 690 16.67 49.59 -12.36
C GLY A 690 17.77 49.57 -11.32
N THR A 691 17.43 49.13 -10.12
CA THR A 691 18.36 49.01 -8.97
C THR A 691 18.32 47.62 -8.34
N VAL A 692 19.48 47.13 -7.90
CA VAL A 692 19.63 46.04 -6.94
C VAL A 692 20.11 46.64 -5.63
N ALA A 693 19.34 46.49 -4.55
CA ALA A 693 19.63 47.12 -3.27
C ALA A 693 19.50 46.15 -2.10
N ILE A 694 20.37 46.26 -1.12
CA ILE A 694 20.22 45.59 0.19
C ILE A 694 19.50 46.56 1.13
N SER A 695 18.50 46.08 1.87
CA SER A 695 17.77 46.91 2.84
C SER A 695 18.72 47.54 3.87
N GLY A 696 18.65 48.86 4.04
CA GLY A 696 19.58 49.61 4.91
C GLY A 696 21.06 49.60 4.46
N GLY A 697 21.36 49.07 3.27
CA GLY A 697 22.72 48.82 2.78
C GLY A 697 23.01 49.43 1.40
N PRO A 698 24.03 48.92 0.69
CA PRO A 698 24.42 49.43 -0.63
C PRO A 698 23.39 49.13 -1.72
N SER A 699 23.41 49.95 -2.78
CA SER A 699 22.56 49.82 -3.97
C SER A 699 23.39 50.01 -5.24
N GLN A 700 23.03 49.29 -6.31
CA GLN A 700 23.66 49.34 -7.63
C GLN A 700 22.61 49.51 -8.72
N ASN A 701 22.91 50.35 -9.72
CA ASN A 701 22.07 50.46 -10.92
C ASN A 701 22.38 49.33 -11.89
N PHE A 702 21.34 48.82 -12.56
CA PHE A 702 21.48 47.84 -13.64
C PHE A 702 20.89 48.35 -14.95
N SER A 703 21.38 47.84 -16.07
CA SER A 703 20.79 48.04 -17.39
C SER A 703 21.05 46.82 -18.28
N VAL A 704 20.04 46.00 -18.49
CA VAL A 704 20.13 44.73 -19.23
C VAL A 704 19.38 44.86 -20.55
N ALA A 705 20.09 44.64 -21.68
CA ALA A 705 19.49 44.67 -23.01
C ALA A 705 18.47 43.52 -23.21
N ALA A 706 17.60 43.67 -24.20
CA ALA A 706 16.60 42.66 -24.55
C ALA A 706 17.25 41.30 -24.86
N GLY A 707 16.75 40.22 -24.23
CA GLY A 707 17.25 38.87 -24.42
C GLY A 707 18.68 38.63 -23.91
N GLN A 708 19.18 39.48 -23.01
CA GLN A 708 20.49 39.33 -22.39
C GLN A 708 20.35 39.12 -20.88
N GLU A 709 21.41 38.65 -20.24
CA GLU A 709 21.59 38.57 -18.81
C GLU A 709 22.79 39.40 -18.34
N GLN A 710 22.77 39.82 -17.09
CA GLN A 710 23.95 40.33 -16.38
C GLN A 710 23.90 39.92 -14.91
N PHE A 711 25.04 39.92 -14.24
CA PHE A 711 25.11 39.67 -12.80
C PHE A 711 25.67 40.88 -12.04
N TYR A 712 25.26 40.99 -10.78
CA TYR A 712 25.58 42.10 -9.89
C TYR A 712 26.06 41.55 -8.55
N SER A 713 27.11 42.17 -8.01
CA SER A 713 27.77 41.75 -6.78
C SER A 713 28.12 42.97 -5.93
N PHE A 714 27.84 42.91 -4.63
CA PHE A 714 28.30 43.91 -3.67
C PHE A 714 29.71 43.59 -3.14
N PRO A 715 30.45 44.60 -2.65
CA PRO A 715 31.83 44.43 -2.18
C PRO A 715 32.00 43.35 -1.10
N ALA A 716 33.19 42.75 -1.02
CA ALA A 716 33.56 41.85 0.06
C ALA A 716 33.40 42.53 1.43
N GLY A 717 32.89 41.78 2.42
CA GLY A 717 32.52 42.29 3.74
C GLY A 717 31.07 42.80 3.85
N THR A 718 30.27 42.70 2.78
CA THR A 718 28.83 43.04 2.82
C THR A 718 28.01 41.84 3.30
N ILE A 719 27.14 42.04 4.29
CA ILE A 719 26.13 41.08 4.74
C ILE A 719 24.84 41.84 5.09
N GLY A 720 23.69 41.24 4.82
CA GLY A 720 22.39 41.82 5.19
C GLY A 720 21.27 41.34 4.27
N GLY A 721 20.11 41.96 4.37
CA GLY A 721 18.94 41.61 3.57
C GLY A 721 17.75 42.49 3.96
N PRO A 722 16.59 42.27 3.33
CA PRO A 722 16.46 41.56 2.07
C PRO A 722 17.14 42.30 0.91
N ILE A 723 17.47 41.59 -0.16
CA ILE A 723 17.80 42.21 -1.45
C ILE A 723 16.49 42.53 -2.17
N THR A 724 16.38 43.73 -2.73
CA THR A 724 15.31 44.13 -3.64
C THR A 724 15.88 44.43 -5.03
N VAL A 725 15.36 43.75 -6.05
CA VAL A 725 15.56 44.09 -7.46
C VAL A 725 14.36 44.90 -7.92
N MET A 726 14.56 46.14 -8.34
CA MET A 726 13.49 47.05 -8.75
C MET A 726 13.78 47.63 -10.13
N VAL A 727 12.90 47.36 -11.10
CA VAL A 727 12.91 47.95 -12.44
C VAL A 727 12.28 49.34 -12.38
N THR A 728 12.98 50.36 -12.85
CA THR A 728 12.51 51.74 -12.91
C THR A 728 12.17 52.20 -14.33
N SER A 729 12.66 51.50 -15.35
CA SER A 729 12.37 51.75 -16.77
C SER A 729 12.47 50.47 -17.59
N GLY A 730 11.56 50.26 -18.53
CA GLY A 730 11.51 49.07 -19.39
C GLY A 730 10.65 47.93 -18.84
N PRO A 731 10.76 46.71 -19.41
CA PRO A 731 9.97 45.54 -19.01
C PRO A 731 10.48 44.95 -17.68
N GLY A 732 9.64 44.13 -17.04
CA GLY A 732 10.05 43.32 -15.89
C GLY A 732 11.22 42.39 -16.22
N VAL A 733 11.92 41.93 -15.19
CA VAL A 733 13.10 41.05 -15.30
C VAL A 733 12.89 39.75 -14.53
N VAL A 734 13.58 38.69 -14.95
CA VAL A 734 13.71 37.44 -14.19
C VAL A 734 15.03 37.50 -13.43
N ALA A 735 14.98 37.32 -12.10
CA ALA A 735 16.17 37.36 -11.27
C ALA A 735 16.42 36.03 -10.55
N SER A 736 17.69 35.68 -10.39
CA SER A 736 18.16 34.57 -9.54
C SER A 736 19.34 35.03 -8.69
N GLN A 737 19.56 34.38 -7.56
CA GLN A 737 20.72 34.57 -6.70
C GLN A 737 21.55 33.30 -6.73
N ARG A 738 22.84 33.46 -7.05
CA ARG A 738 23.81 32.39 -7.12
C ARG A 738 24.82 32.52 -6.00
N VAL A 739 24.97 31.43 -5.25
CA VAL A 739 25.86 31.34 -4.10
C VAL A 739 26.86 30.22 -4.30
N GLU A 740 28.13 30.51 -4.05
CA GLU A 740 29.18 29.50 -3.88
C GLU A 740 29.68 29.52 -2.44
N TYR A 741 29.42 28.45 -1.71
CA TYR A 741 29.86 28.27 -0.33
C TYR A 741 30.85 27.11 -0.26
N TYR A 742 32.12 27.40 0.08
CA TYR A 742 33.25 26.48 -0.07
C TYR A 742 33.36 25.88 -1.48
N GLN A 743 33.06 24.59 -1.66
CA GLN A 743 33.02 23.89 -2.95
C GLN A 743 31.60 23.47 -3.31
N SER A 744 30.59 24.11 -2.70
CA SER A 744 29.18 23.91 -3.03
C SER A 744 28.63 25.04 -3.87
N PHE A 745 27.66 24.70 -4.71
CA PHE A 745 26.93 25.60 -5.58
C PHE A 745 25.44 25.56 -5.25
N ASN A 746 24.79 26.72 -5.20
CA ASN A 746 23.34 26.81 -5.07
C ASN A 746 22.80 28.03 -5.82
N GLU A 747 21.72 27.84 -6.57
CA GLU A 747 20.98 28.94 -7.18
C GLU A 747 19.50 28.90 -6.82
N VAL A 748 18.95 30.07 -6.50
CA VAL A 748 17.52 30.25 -6.21
C VAL A 748 16.95 31.37 -7.05
N SER A 749 15.71 31.21 -7.50
CA SER A 749 14.98 32.30 -8.15
C SER A 749 14.54 33.35 -7.12
N ALA A 750 14.38 34.59 -7.56
CA ALA A 750 13.80 35.64 -6.74
C ALA A 750 12.33 35.37 -6.41
N SER A 751 11.91 35.73 -5.21
CA SER A 751 10.51 35.73 -4.81
C SER A 751 9.83 37.03 -5.22
N GLN A 752 8.51 37.00 -5.36
CA GLN A 752 7.67 38.13 -5.75
C GLN A 752 6.63 38.42 -4.67
N LEU A 753 5.97 39.58 -4.78
CA LEU A 753 4.89 39.94 -3.86
C LEU A 753 3.75 38.92 -3.86
N SER A 754 3.50 38.25 -5.00
CA SER A 754 2.50 37.18 -5.12
C SER A 754 2.85 35.92 -4.33
N ASP A 755 4.10 35.73 -3.95
CA ASP A 755 4.55 34.59 -3.15
C ASP A 755 4.32 34.82 -1.65
N ALA A 756 3.96 36.06 -1.25
CA ALA A 756 3.65 36.37 0.14
C ALA A 756 2.34 35.71 0.56
N SER A 757 2.36 34.98 1.68
CA SER A 757 1.19 34.28 2.22
C SER A 757 0.97 34.60 3.69
N THR A 758 -0.29 34.51 4.12
CA THR A 758 -0.63 34.52 5.55
C THR A 758 -0.45 33.15 6.19
N LYS A 759 -0.30 32.09 5.38
CA LYS A 759 -0.03 30.74 5.84
C LYS A 759 0.82 29.98 4.82
N SER A 760 1.96 29.46 5.23
CA SER A 760 2.84 28.69 4.35
C SER A 760 3.49 27.52 5.10
N TYR A 761 3.98 26.56 4.34
CA TYR A 761 4.44 25.26 4.83
C TYR A 761 5.83 24.94 4.30
N PHE A 762 6.64 24.31 5.15
CA PHE A 762 7.81 23.53 4.75
C PHE A 762 7.58 22.07 5.13
N ASN A 763 8.15 21.17 4.34
CA ASN A 763 7.87 19.74 4.46
C ASN A 763 8.59 19.08 5.65
N TRP A 764 9.43 19.81 6.40
CA TRP A 764 10.30 19.26 7.44
C TRP A 764 11.12 20.37 8.12
N TYR A 765 11.83 19.98 9.17
CA TYR A 765 12.88 20.71 9.87
C TYR A 765 13.89 19.71 10.44
N ASP A 766 15.18 20.04 10.39
CA ASP A 766 16.27 19.20 10.89
C ASP A 766 17.47 20.02 11.42
N ARG A 767 17.61 20.06 12.75
CA ARG A 767 18.84 20.45 13.45
C ARG A 767 19.35 19.33 14.36
N GLN A 768 19.14 18.08 13.95
CA GLN A 768 19.55 16.91 14.71
C GLN A 768 20.52 16.03 13.91
N SER A 769 20.25 15.81 12.63
CA SER A 769 21.00 14.88 11.81
C SER A 769 22.46 15.29 11.66
N THR A 770 23.33 14.28 11.53
CA THR A 770 24.76 14.52 11.27
C THR A 770 24.93 15.28 9.96
N GLY A 771 25.74 16.34 9.98
CA GLY A 771 25.93 17.25 8.85
C GLY A 771 24.98 18.45 8.86
N MET A 772 23.77 18.35 9.40
CA MET A 772 22.81 19.46 9.49
C MET A 772 23.18 20.43 10.62
N SER A 773 23.91 21.49 10.26
CA SER A 773 24.42 22.47 11.23
C SER A 773 23.51 23.69 11.40
N VAL A 774 22.77 24.03 10.34
CA VAL A 774 21.82 25.15 10.30
C VAL A 774 20.57 24.68 9.57
N ASP A 775 19.42 24.99 10.16
CA ASP A 775 18.11 24.94 9.51
C ASP A 775 17.30 26.11 10.09
N ASN A 776 17.18 27.17 9.30
CA ASN A 776 16.57 28.43 9.73
C ASN A 776 15.37 28.77 8.85
N VAL A 777 14.29 29.21 9.48
CA VAL A 777 13.15 29.78 8.77
C VAL A 777 13.35 31.29 8.64
N HIS A 778 13.59 31.76 7.43
CA HIS A 778 13.66 33.17 7.08
C HIS A 778 12.26 33.70 6.74
N VAL A 779 11.90 34.85 7.30
CA VAL A 779 10.62 35.53 7.11
C VAL A 779 10.89 36.95 6.62
N LEU A 780 10.50 37.24 5.38
CA LEU A 780 10.58 38.55 4.75
C LEU A 780 9.19 39.18 4.70
N ASN A 781 9.09 40.44 5.12
CA ASN A 781 7.86 41.22 5.05
C ASN A 781 7.94 42.24 3.90
N PRO A 782 7.33 41.95 2.72
CA PRO A 782 7.35 42.87 1.59
C PRO A 782 6.30 43.99 1.72
N GLY A 783 5.50 43.97 2.78
CA GLY A 783 4.40 44.92 3.02
C GLY A 783 4.85 46.25 3.62
N ALA A 784 3.86 47.13 3.83
CA ALA A 784 4.06 48.51 4.28
C ALA A 784 3.97 48.70 5.81
N SER A 785 3.65 47.66 6.58
CA SER A 785 3.57 47.69 8.04
C SER A 785 4.15 46.40 8.64
N THR A 786 4.42 46.39 9.95
CA THR A 786 4.96 45.22 10.65
C THR A 786 4.02 44.01 10.53
N SER A 787 4.60 42.85 10.23
CA SER A 787 3.91 41.55 10.26
C SER A 787 4.32 40.76 11.49
N THR A 788 3.34 40.15 12.16
CA THR A 788 3.51 39.29 13.33
C THR A 788 2.84 37.95 13.12
N GLY A 789 3.40 36.89 13.69
CA GLY A 789 2.86 35.55 13.51
C GLY A 789 3.60 34.48 14.29
N THR A 790 3.35 33.23 13.92
CA THR A 790 3.95 32.04 14.54
C THR A 790 4.64 31.16 13.51
N ILE A 791 5.66 30.44 13.96
CA ILE A 791 6.32 29.35 13.25
C ILE A 791 6.14 28.11 14.11
N THR A 792 5.47 27.08 13.61
CA THR A 792 5.12 25.89 14.40
C THR A 792 5.69 24.63 13.78
N LEU A 793 6.12 23.72 14.65
CA LEU A 793 6.39 22.31 14.39
C LEU A 793 5.49 21.48 15.32
N PRO A 794 5.26 20.19 15.08
CA PRO A 794 4.53 19.36 16.03
C PRO A 794 5.08 19.47 17.46
N GLY A 795 4.29 20.04 18.37
CA GLY A 795 4.66 20.25 19.78
C GLY A 795 5.56 21.45 20.08
N LEU A 796 5.96 22.26 19.07
CA LEU A 796 6.84 23.42 19.25
C LEU A 796 6.29 24.65 18.52
N GLN A 797 6.56 25.84 19.07
CA GLN A 797 6.17 27.11 18.48
C GLN A 797 7.23 28.18 18.78
N ASP A 798 7.50 29.02 17.79
CA ASP A 798 8.19 30.30 17.93
C ASP A 798 7.31 31.44 17.38
N ASN A 799 7.56 32.67 17.79
CA ASN A 799 6.81 33.85 17.35
C ASN A 799 7.73 34.79 16.55
N PHE A 800 7.20 35.36 15.47
CA PHE A 800 7.93 36.34 14.66
C PHE A 800 7.28 37.73 14.69
N SER A 801 8.11 38.74 14.45
CA SER A 801 7.71 40.14 14.28
C SER A 801 8.71 40.82 13.35
N VAL A 802 8.30 41.10 12.11
CA VAL A 802 9.17 41.61 11.05
C VAL A 802 8.64 42.94 10.55
N GLY A 803 9.48 44.00 10.61
CA GLY A 803 9.13 45.34 10.14
C GLY A 803 8.92 45.42 8.62
N ALA A 804 8.32 46.50 8.14
CA ALA A 804 8.07 46.71 6.72
C ALA A 804 9.38 46.74 5.91
N GLY A 805 9.47 45.95 4.83
CA GLY A 805 10.66 45.86 3.97
C GLY A 805 11.90 45.28 4.67
N GLN A 806 11.69 44.57 5.79
CA GLN A 806 12.73 43.88 6.54
C GLN A 806 12.53 42.36 6.47
N GLU A 807 13.54 41.64 6.90
CA GLU A 807 13.57 40.21 7.12
C GLU A 807 14.00 39.87 8.55
N ALA A 808 13.69 38.66 9.00
CA ALA A 808 14.31 38.05 10.17
C ALA A 808 14.41 36.54 9.94
N TYR A 809 15.21 35.85 10.76
CA TYR A 809 15.27 34.40 10.75
C TYR A 809 15.05 33.82 12.15
N TYR A 810 14.54 32.59 12.17
CA TYR A 810 14.12 31.88 13.37
C TYR A 810 14.59 30.44 13.31
N SER A 811 14.92 29.86 14.46
CA SER A 811 15.41 28.49 14.55
C SER A 811 14.92 27.85 15.85
N PHE A 812 14.49 26.60 15.77
CA PHE A 812 14.28 25.75 16.94
C PHE A 812 15.62 25.25 17.51
N ALA A 813 15.59 24.75 18.74
CA ALA A 813 16.77 24.28 19.47
C ALA A 813 17.52 23.16 18.73
N GLN A 814 18.83 23.03 19.01
CA GLN A 814 19.64 21.91 18.52
C GLN A 814 19.05 20.58 19.01
N GLY A 815 19.01 19.57 18.14
CA GLY A 815 18.38 18.28 18.40
C GLY A 815 16.89 18.21 18.03
N THR A 816 16.35 19.25 17.39
CA THR A 816 14.97 19.24 16.87
C THR A 816 14.94 18.65 15.46
N ILE A 817 14.01 17.72 15.22
CA ILE A 817 13.70 17.17 13.88
C ILE A 817 12.19 16.92 13.79
N GLY A 818 11.63 17.07 12.59
CA GLY A 818 10.24 16.71 12.30
C GLY A 818 9.57 17.71 11.36
N GLY A 819 8.25 17.60 11.19
CA GLY A 819 7.48 18.51 10.34
C GLY A 819 6.00 18.14 10.32
N PRO A 820 5.19 18.86 9.52
CA PRO A 820 5.59 19.99 8.69
C PRO A 820 5.87 21.25 9.54
N VAL A 821 6.72 22.16 9.04
CA VAL A 821 6.84 23.52 9.61
C VAL A 821 5.72 24.38 9.02
N VAL A 822 5.02 25.14 9.86
CA VAL A 822 3.97 26.06 9.41
C VAL A 822 4.26 27.48 9.86
N VAL A 823 4.32 28.41 8.91
CA VAL A 823 4.41 29.85 9.18
C VAL A 823 3.01 30.45 9.05
N THR A 824 2.51 31.07 10.11
CA THR A 824 1.17 31.67 10.14
C THR A 824 1.24 33.14 10.57
N VAL A 825 0.79 34.05 9.71
CA VAL A 825 0.62 35.46 10.04
C VAL A 825 -0.65 35.63 10.88
N THR A 826 -0.52 36.23 12.06
CA THR A 826 -1.64 36.52 12.98
C THR A 826 -2.00 38.00 13.02
N GLY A 827 -1.14 38.88 12.48
CA GLY A 827 -1.42 40.31 12.33
C GLY A 827 -0.47 40.98 11.34
N GLY A 828 -0.97 41.94 10.56
CA GLY A 828 -0.19 42.65 9.54
C GLY A 828 -0.29 42.03 8.13
N PRO A 829 0.58 42.44 7.19
CA PRO A 829 0.58 41.95 5.82
C PRO A 829 1.12 40.51 5.71
N ALA A 830 0.84 39.86 4.59
CA ALA A 830 1.39 38.55 4.26
C ALA A 830 2.93 38.58 4.15
N VAL A 831 3.59 37.44 4.41
CA VAL A 831 5.06 37.33 4.42
C VAL A 831 5.56 36.29 3.40
N ILE A 832 6.79 36.46 2.94
CA ILE A 832 7.51 35.47 2.14
C ILE A 832 8.40 34.68 3.10
N ALA A 833 8.27 33.35 3.09
CA ALA A 833 9.07 32.48 3.95
C ALA A 833 9.99 31.57 3.12
N THR A 834 11.24 31.43 3.56
CA THR A 834 12.18 30.44 3.02
C THR A 834 12.85 29.67 4.16
N GLN A 835 13.38 28.50 3.86
CA GLN A 835 14.13 27.66 4.79
C GLN A 835 15.57 27.54 4.30
N ARG A 836 16.51 27.94 5.15
CA ARG A 836 17.94 27.88 4.87
C ARG A 836 18.58 26.73 5.58
N VAL A 837 19.30 25.91 4.84
CA VAL A 837 19.93 24.69 5.33
C VAL A 837 21.44 24.75 5.06
N ILE A 838 22.24 24.43 6.08
CA ILE A 838 23.67 24.14 5.91
C ILE A 838 23.92 22.69 6.29
N PHE A 839 24.20 21.88 5.27
CA PHE A 839 24.57 20.47 5.38
C PHE A 839 26.06 20.30 5.08
N PHE A 840 26.86 19.99 6.09
CA PHE A 840 28.33 20.04 6.05
C PHE A 840 28.85 21.40 5.53
N GLN A 841 29.48 21.41 4.36
CA GLN A 841 29.98 22.62 3.69
C GLN A 841 29.12 22.95 2.45
N SER A 842 27.88 22.49 2.42
CA SER A 842 26.90 22.81 1.40
C SER A 842 25.79 23.71 1.92
N PHE A 843 25.20 24.47 1.00
CA PHE A 843 24.18 25.46 1.26
C PHE A 843 22.97 25.19 0.37
N ASN A 844 21.75 25.28 0.92
CA ASN A 844 20.52 25.22 0.15
C ASN A 844 19.44 26.14 0.75
N GLU A 845 18.60 26.72 -0.10
CA GLU A 845 17.52 27.62 0.31
C GLU A 845 16.22 27.20 -0.38
N VAL A 846 15.19 26.87 0.41
CA VAL A 846 13.91 26.31 -0.05
C VAL A 846 12.81 27.32 0.17
N ALA A 847 11.98 27.60 -0.85
CA ALA A 847 10.81 28.45 -0.68
C ALA A 847 9.66 27.70 0.00
N ALA A 848 8.92 28.38 0.89
CA ALA A 848 7.71 27.82 1.47
C ALA A 848 6.61 27.69 0.42
N ALA A 849 5.73 26.71 0.58
CA ALA A 849 4.52 26.57 -0.23
C ALA A 849 3.30 27.12 0.51
N SER A 850 2.45 27.88 -0.18
CA SER A 850 1.22 28.51 0.36
C SER A 850 -0.03 27.70 0.05
#